data_AF-A0A833YIG8-F1
#
_entry.id   AF-A0A833YIG8-F1
#
_cell.length_a   1.000
_cell.length_b   1.000
_cell.length_c   1.000
_cell.angle_alpha   90.00
_cell.angle_beta   90.00
_cell.angle_gamma   90.00
#
_symmetry.space_group_name_H-M   'P 1'
#
loop_
_entity.id
_entity.type
_entity.pdbx_description
1 polymer ?
#
loop_
_entity_poly.entity_id
_entity_poly.type
_entity_poly.pdbx_seq_one_letter_code
_entity_poly.pdbx_strand_id
1 'polypeptide(L)'
;MRCLESEKCKSSPQTRCLKCADAPCQKSCPTNLDIKSFITSIANKNYYGAAKMIFSDNPLGLTCGMVCPTSDLCVGGCNLYATEEGPINIGGLQQFATEVFKAMNIPQIRNPALPPPEEMPEAYSAKIALLGAGPASVSCASFLARLGYSDITVFEKQEYVGGLSSSEIPQFRLPFDVVNFEVELMKDLGVKIVCGKSLSVNDITLQTLKAQGYKAAFIGIGLPEPNKDPIFEGLTQEQGFYTSKDFLPLVAKASKPGMCGCRSPLPSVRGTVIVLGAGDTAFDCATSALRCGARRVFVVFRKGFVNIRAVPEEMELAKEEKCEFLPFLSPRKVVVKGGKIVAMQFVRTEQDEAGNWSEDEEQRVRLKADVVISAFGSVLSDPAVKEALSPIKFNKWGLPEVDPETMQTSEPWVFAGGDLVGLANTTVESVNDGKQASWFIHRYVQAQYGAAVPVRPELPLFHTPVDLVDLSVEMAGLKFANPFGLASATPATSSAMIRRAFEAGWAFALTKTFSLDKDIVTNVSPRIIRGTTSGPLYGPGQSSFLNIELISEKTAAYWCQSITELKADFPDNVLIASLMCTYNKDDWTELAQMAEASGADALELNLSCPHGMGERGMGLACGQDPELVRNICRWVRQAVRIPFFAKLTPNVTDIVSIATAAKEGGADGVTATNTVSGLMGLTADGTPWPAVGAQKRTTYGGVSGIAIRPIALRAVSAIARALPGFPVLATGGIDSAESGLQFLHSGASVLQVCSAVQNQDLTVIEDYCSGLRALLYLKSVEELQDWDGQSPATVRHQKGKPVPRIAELAGKKLPSFGPYLEQRKKIIAEHKIKLKGEGTAPPPPERQPFVLKKPVPSVKDVIGRALPYLGTFRDLSTVEHVVALIDEDMCINCGKCYMTCNDSGYQAIQFDPETHLPSVSDTCTGCTLCLSVCPIIDCIRMVARTTPYEPKRGLPLAVGPVC
;
A
#
# COMPACT_ATOMS: atom_id res chain seq x y z
N MET A 1 -18.06 -9.65 2.31
CA MET A 1 -17.29 -8.56 1.65
C MET A 1 -15.76 -8.63 1.82
N ARG A 2 -15.17 -9.56 2.58
CA ARG A 2 -13.72 -9.57 2.92
C ARG A 2 -12.73 -10.07 1.84
N CYS A 3 -13.07 -10.05 0.55
CA CYS A 3 -12.18 -10.53 -0.52
C CYS A 3 -11.21 -9.42 -1.04
N LEU A 4 -11.23 -8.26 -0.39
CA LEU A 4 -10.77 -6.97 -0.91
C LEU A 4 -9.33 -6.60 -0.49
N GLU A 5 -8.60 -7.48 0.18
CA GLU A 5 -7.33 -7.10 0.85
C GLU A 5 -6.10 -7.78 0.24
N SER A 6 -6.27 -8.80 -0.59
CA SER A 6 -5.14 -9.46 -1.24
C SER A 6 -4.87 -8.88 -2.62
N GLU A 7 -3.62 -8.95 -3.06
CA GLU A 7 -3.13 -8.74 -4.44
C GLU A 7 -3.97 -9.39 -5.55
N LYS A 8 -4.85 -10.33 -5.18
CA LYS A 8 -5.27 -11.48 -5.98
C LYS A 8 -6.70 -11.41 -6.51
N CYS A 9 -7.32 -10.22 -6.51
CA CYS A 9 -8.63 -9.97 -7.14
C CYS A 9 -8.47 -9.06 -8.37
N LYS A 10 -8.87 -9.53 -9.56
CA LYS A 10 -8.86 -8.73 -10.81
C LYS A 10 -9.73 -7.46 -10.74
N SER A 11 -10.73 -7.41 -9.87
CA SER A 11 -11.49 -6.20 -9.50
C SER A 11 -10.93 -5.62 -8.19
N SER A 12 -9.67 -5.19 -8.24
CA SER A 12 -8.92 -4.83 -7.05
C SER A 12 -9.40 -3.48 -6.48
N PRO A 13 -9.66 -3.35 -5.17
CA PRO A 13 -10.08 -2.08 -4.58
C PRO A 13 -9.03 -0.96 -4.68
N GLN A 14 -7.74 -1.29 -4.81
CA GLN A 14 -6.68 -0.30 -5.03
C GLN A 14 -6.79 0.43 -6.37
N THR A 15 -7.21 -0.27 -7.43
CA THR A 15 -7.45 0.34 -8.75
C THR A 15 -8.75 1.16 -8.79
N ARG A 16 -9.68 0.90 -7.85
CA ARG A 16 -10.96 1.63 -7.71
C ARG A 16 -10.80 2.99 -7.03
N CYS A 17 -9.83 3.15 -6.14
CA CYS A 17 -9.59 4.42 -5.44
C CYS A 17 -9.33 5.56 -6.44
N LEU A 18 -10.06 6.66 -6.28
CA LEU A 18 -9.99 7.86 -7.12
C LEU A 18 -8.72 8.69 -6.92
N LYS A 19 -7.94 8.42 -5.85
CA LYS A 19 -6.68 9.11 -5.54
C LYS A 19 -6.86 10.64 -5.50
N CYS A 20 -7.89 11.05 -4.75
CA CYS A 20 -8.38 12.42 -4.67
C CYS A 20 -7.29 13.43 -4.27
N ALA A 21 -7.27 14.59 -4.90
CA ALA A 21 -6.57 15.76 -4.36
C ALA A 21 -7.22 16.20 -3.04
N ASP A 22 -6.41 16.75 -2.13
CA ASP A 22 -6.84 17.25 -0.81
C ASP A 22 -7.78 16.25 -0.09
N ALA A 23 -7.36 14.99 -0.07
CA ALA A 23 -8.25 13.86 0.16
C ALA A 23 -8.98 13.97 1.53
N PRO A 24 -10.32 13.94 1.57
CA PRO A 24 -11.06 14.02 2.83
C PRO A 24 -10.77 12.82 3.75
N CYS A 25 -10.48 11.65 3.19
CA CYS A 25 -10.07 10.50 3.98
C CYS A 25 -8.77 10.72 4.76
N GLN A 26 -7.83 11.51 4.23
CA GLN A 26 -6.60 11.88 4.93
C GLN A 26 -6.90 12.87 6.06
N LYS A 27 -7.74 13.88 5.79
CA LYS A 27 -8.19 14.85 6.82
C LYS A 27 -8.93 14.20 7.98
N SER A 28 -9.67 13.12 7.71
CA SER A 28 -10.37 12.31 8.71
C SER A 28 -9.48 11.24 9.37
N CYS A 29 -8.20 11.14 9.00
CA CYS A 29 -7.25 10.23 9.64
C CYS A 29 -6.49 10.98 10.76
N PRO A 30 -6.54 10.53 12.03
CA PRO A 30 -5.88 11.23 13.13
C PRO A 30 -4.38 11.43 12.96
N THR A 31 -3.67 10.49 12.35
CA THR A 31 -2.23 10.62 12.05
C THR A 31 -1.93 11.32 10.72
N ASN A 32 -2.97 11.77 10.01
CA ASN A 32 -2.90 12.46 8.71
C ASN A 32 -2.17 11.67 7.60
N LEU A 33 -2.33 10.34 7.57
CA LEU A 33 -1.72 9.46 6.55
C LEU A 33 -2.03 9.96 5.13
N ASP A 34 -1.02 10.04 4.26
CA ASP A 34 -1.25 10.29 2.83
C ASP A 34 -1.85 9.05 2.13
N ILE A 35 -3.17 8.92 2.26
CA ILE A 35 -3.96 7.81 1.71
C ILE A 35 -3.94 7.80 0.18
N LYS A 36 -3.86 8.97 -0.46
CA LYS A 36 -3.73 9.06 -1.92
C LYS A 36 -2.44 8.36 -2.36
N SER A 37 -1.32 8.73 -1.77
CA SER A 37 0.00 8.27 -2.21
C SER A 37 0.24 6.79 -1.90
N PHE A 38 -0.11 6.31 -0.71
CA PHE A 38 0.11 4.88 -0.43
C PHE A 38 -0.80 3.97 -1.25
N ILE A 39 -2.08 4.34 -1.48
CA ILE A 39 -2.97 3.52 -2.33
C ILE A 39 -2.53 3.58 -3.80
N THR A 40 -1.99 4.72 -4.26
CA THR A 40 -1.36 4.81 -5.59
C THR A 40 -0.21 3.81 -5.70
N SER A 41 0.64 3.75 -4.68
CA SER A 41 1.78 2.82 -4.65
C SER A 41 1.32 1.35 -4.67
N ILE A 42 0.28 1.00 -3.92
CA ILE A 42 -0.32 -0.36 -3.97
C ILE A 42 -0.86 -0.68 -5.36
N ALA A 43 -1.56 0.26 -6.01
CA ALA A 43 -2.09 0.07 -7.36
C ALA A 43 -0.98 -0.16 -8.40
N ASN A 44 0.20 0.42 -8.17
CA ASN A 44 1.39 0.30 -9.00
C ASN A 44 2.31 -0.88 -8.59
N LYS A 45 1.84 -1.74 -7.68
CA LYS A 45 2.58 -2.87 -7.06
C LYS A 45 3.87 -2.47 -6.32
N ASN A 46 3.94 -1.24 -5.86
CA ASN A 46 4.99 -0.77 -4.98
C ASN A 46 4.54 -0.86 -3.51
N TYR A 47 4.60 -2.06 -2.96
CA TYR A 47 4.18 -2.31 -1.58
C TYR A 47 5.15 -1.72 -0.56
N TYR A 48 6.44 -1.67 -0.89
CA TYR A 48 7.46 -0.99 -0.09
C TYR A 48 7.15 0.51 0.04
N GLY A 49 6.95 1.23 -1.08
CA GLY A 49 6.65 2.66 -1.06
C GLY A 49 5.35 2.96 -0.31
N ALA A 50 4.33 2.12 -0.48
CA ALA A 50 3.09 2.21 0.30
C ALA A 50 3.35 2.08 1.81
N ALA A 51 4.08 1.03 2.23
CA ALA A 51 4.40 0.81 3.64
C ALA A 51 5.27 1.93 4.21
N LYS A 52 6.27 2.43 3.45
CA LYS A 52 7.10 3.57 3.82
C LYS A 52 6.26 4.81 4.09
N MET A 53 5.31 5.13 3.22
CA MET A 53 4.41 6.28 3.41
C MET A 53 3.54 6.10 4.66
N ILE A 54 2.98 4.91 4.87
CA ILE A 54 2.18 4.58 6.06
C ILE A 54 3.01 4.74 7.34
N PHE A 55 4.19 4.11 7.42
CA PHE A 55 5.04 4.14 8.60
C PHE A 55 5.69 5.50 8.86
N SER A 56 5.79 6.36 7.83
CA SER A 56 6.30 7.72 8.00
C SER A 56 5.41 8.53 8.94
N ASP A 57 4.09 8.45 8.76
CA ASP A 57 3.13 9.17 9.58
C ASP A 57 2.59 8.38 10.78
N ASN A 58 2.59 7.05 10.70
CA ASN A 58 2.06 6.17 11.73
C ASN A 58 3.01 4.97 12.00
N PRO A 59 3.82 5.03 13.07
CA PRO A 59 4.73 3.94 13.46
C PRO A 59 4.05 2.60 13.79
N LEU A 60 2.73 2.59 14.00
CA LEU A 60 1.90 1.39 14.20
C LEU A 60 0.96 1.15 13.01
N GLY A 61 1.50 1.35 11.80
CA GLY A 61 0.76 1.27 10.55
C GLY A 61 0.04 -0.07 10.32
N LEU A 62 0.63 -1.19 10.71
CA LEU A 62 0.02 -2.51 10.51
C LEU A 62 -1.08 -2.76 11.55
N THR A 63 -0.83 -2.44 12.82
CA THR A 63 -1.86 -2.52 13.87
C THR A 63 -3.07 -1.68 13.50
N CYS A 64 -2.87 -0.40 13.14
CA CYS A 64 -3.95 0.50 12.75
C CYS A 64 -4.70 0.03 11.50
N GLY A 65 -4.02 -0.56 10.52
CA GLY A 65 -4.68 -1.14 9.34
C GLY A 65 -5.70 -2.23 9.70
N MET A 66 -5.43 -2.99 10.78
CA MET A 66 -6.31 -4.09 11.23
C MET A 66 -7.43 -3.65 12.18
N VAL A 67 -7.20 -2.65 13.04
CA VAL A 67 -8.10 -2.36 14.17
C VAL A 67 -8.78 -1.00 14.12
N CYS A 68 -8.39 -0.10 13.21
CA CYS A 68 -9.01 1.23 13.15
C CYS A 68 -10.52 1.12 12.89
N PRO A 69 -11.35 1.86 13.64
CA PRO A 69 -12.79 1.99 13.38
C PRO A 69 -13.03 2.90 12.16
N THR A 70 -12.65 2.42 10.97
CA THR A 70 -12.47 3.28 9.80
C THR A 70 -13.74 4.02 9.35
N SER A 71 -14.93 3.47 9.61
CA SER A 71 -16.23 4.06 9.28
C SER A 71 -16.48 5.39 10.01
N ASP A 72 -15.90 5.57 11.19
CA ASP A 72 -15.93 6.81 11.98
C ASP A 72 -14.70 7.71 11.71
N LEU A 73 -13.78 7.24 10.86
CA LEU A 73 -12.52 7.92 10.54
C LEU A 73 -12.38 8.11 9.01
N CYS A 74 -11.29 7.61 8.43
CA CYS A 74 -10.91 7.83 7.04
C CYS A 74 -11.92 7.32 6.00
N VAL A 75 -12.62 6.21 6.28
CA VAL A 75 -13.62 5.64 5.36
C VAL A 75 -14.92 6.44 5.40
N GLY A 76 -15.28 6.98 6.57
CA GLY A 76 -16.44 7.87 6.72
C GLY A 76 -16.35 9.14 5.87
N GLY A 77 -15.13 9.65 5.67
CA GLY A 77 -14.85 10.81 4.79
C GLY A 77 -14.60 10.46 3.32
N CYS A 78 -14.70 9.20 2.89
CA CYS A 78 -14.29 8.80 1.53
C CYS A 78 -15.29 9.29 0.46
N ASN A 79 -14.82 10.01 -0.57
CA ASN A 79 -15.66 10.49 -1.68
C ASN A 79 -16.44 9.38 -2.41
N LEU A 80 -15.90 8.15 -2.47
CA LEU A 80 -16.59 7.02 -3.10
C LEU A 80 -17.80 6.51 -2.29
N TYR A 81 -18.01 7.01 -1.08
CA TYR A 81 -19.28 6.82 -0.37
C TYR A 81 -20.48 7.36 -1.19
N ALA A 82 -20.26 8.35 -2.06
CA ALA A 82 -21.28 8.91 -2.95
C ALA A 82 -21.61 8.03 -4.18
N THR A 83 -21.13 6.79 -4.23
CA THR A 83 -21.35 5.84 -5.33
C THR A 83 -21.95 4.54 -4.82
N GLU A 84 -22.67 3.81 -5.66
CA GLU A 84 -23.34 2.56 -5.29
C GLU A 84 -22.36 1.47 -4.84
N GLU A 85 -21.14 1.44 -5.39
CA GLU A 85 -20.08 0.53 -4.94
C GLU A 85 -19.48 0.89 -3.56
N GLY A 86 -19.76 2.08 -3.04
CA GLY A 86 -19.41 2.52 -1.70
C GLY A 86 -17.93 2.89 -1.48
N PRO A 87 -17.55 3.25 -0.24
CA PRO A 87 -16.23 3.78 0.07
C PRO A 87 -15.12 2.73 -0.03
N ILE A 88 -13.86 3.17 -0.09
CA ILE A 88 -12.69 2.28 -0.20
C ILE A 88 -12.42 1.56 1.14
N ASN A 89 -12.00 0.29 1.10
CA ASN A 89 -11.46 -0.40 2.28
C ASN A 89 -10.03 0.08 2.57
N ILE A 90 -9.90 1.25 3.19
CA ILE A 90 -8.60 1.89 3.45
C ILE A 90 -7.78 1.06 4.44
N GLY A 91 -8.39 0.60 5.54
CA GLY A 91 -7.71 -0.21 6.57
C GLY A 91 -7.12 -1.50 6.00
N GLY A 92 -7.89 -2.24 5.22
CA GLY A 92 -7.41 -3.47 4.60
C GLY A 92 -6.28 -3.27 3.56
N LEU A 93 -6.27 -2.15 2.83
CA LEU A 93 -5.17 -1.79 1.92
C LEU A 93 -3.90 -1.41 2.69
N GLN A 94 -4.05 -0.66 3.79
CA GLN A 94 -2.96 -0.33 4.71
C GLN A 94 -2.36 -1.60 5.34
N GLN A 95 -3.21 -2.51 5.81
CA GLN A 95 -2.79 -3.82 6.33
C GLN A 95 -2.01 -4.62 5.29
N PHE A 96 -2.51 -4.70 4.05
CA PHE A 96 -1.85 -5.49 3.01
C PHE A 96 -0.43 -5.00 2.71
N ALA A 97 -0.25 -3.70 2.47
CA ALA A 97 1.08 -3.16 2.16
C ALA A 97 2.07 -3.38 3.31
N THR A 98 1.62 -3.19 4.54
CA THR A 98 2.46 -3.33 5.73
C THR A 98 2.75 -4.80 6.09
N GLU A 99 1.84 -5.75 5.82
CA GLU A 99 2.13 -7.20 5.88
C GLU A 99 3.19 -7.62 4.86
N VAL A 100 3.10 -7.12 3.61
CA VAL A 100 4.11 -7.41 2.60
C VAL A 100 5.47 -6.86 3.05
N PHE A 101 5.54 -5.62 3.56
CA PHE A 101 6.77 -5.06 4.10
C PHE A 101 7.33 -5.85 5.30
N LYS A 102 6.46 -6.30 6.21
CA LYS A 102 6.84 -7.20 7.30
C LYS A 102 7.47 -8.50 6.76
N ALA A 103 6.91 -9.07 5.70
CA ALA A 103 7.43 -10.27 5.05
C ALA A 103 8.74 -10.03 4.26
N MET A 104 9.00 -8.81 3.77
CA MET A 104 10.31 -8.43 3.23
C MET A 104 11.41 -8.46 4.31
N ASN A 105 11.03 -8.33 5.58
CA ASN A 105 11.90 -8.41 6.75
C ASN A 105 13.10 -7.42 6.70
N ILE A 106 12.80 -6.19 6.30
CA ILE A 106 13.76 -5.08 6.18
C ILE A 106 13.71 -4.24 7.48
N PRO A 107 14.86 -3.86 8.06
CA PRO A 107 14.88 -3.06 9.29
C PRO A 107 14.58 -1.58 9.02
N GLN A 108 14.16 -0.86 10.06
CA GLN A 108 14.19 0.61 10.03
C GLN A 108 15.63 1.09 10.21
N ILE A 109 16.00 2.23 9.61
CA ILE A 109 17.31 2.86 9.84
C ILE A 109 17.15 4.29 10.33
N ARG A 110 18.21 4.80 10.94
CA ARG A 110 18.35 6.21 11.27
C ARG A 110 18.24 7.07 10.00
N ASN A 111 17.61 8.24 10.11
CA ASN A 111 17.45 9.18 9.01
C ASN A 111 18.80 9.43 8.31
N PRO A 112 18.94 9.11 7.01
CA PRO A 112 20.19 9.27 6.27
C PRO A 112 20.69 10.73 6.17
N ALA A 113 19.80 11.71 6.35
CA ALA A 113 20.16 13.13 6.30
C ALA A 113 20.72 13.69 7.63
N LEU A 114 20.67 12.91 8.73
CA LEU A 114 21.23 13.34 10.00
C LEU A 114 22.76 13.17 10.03
N PRO A 115 23.51 14.07 10.72
CA PRO A 115 24.94 13.89 10.97
C PRO A 115 25.26 12.54 11.62
N PRO A 116 26.48 11.99 11.47
CA PRO A 116 26.90 10.81 12.22
C PRO A 116 26.62 10.94 13.73
N PRO A 117 26.31 9.84 14.46
CA PRO A 117 25.96 9.91 15.88
C PRO A 117 26.97 10.68 16.74
N GLU A 118 28.26 10.54 16.45
CA GLU A 118 29.39 11.21 17.11
C GLU A 118 29.45 12.73 16.86
N GLU A 119 28.81 13.23 15.80
CA GLU A 119 28.75 14.65 15.44
C GLU A 119 27.43 15.33 15.87
N MET A 120 26.51 14.57 16.46
CA MET A 120 25.24 15.13 16.92
C MET A 120 25.45 16.09 18.11
N PRO A 121 24.70 17.21 18.17
CA PRO A 121 24.77 18.11 19.31
C PRO A 121 24.43 17.41 20.64
N GLU A 122 25.05 17.86 21.73
CA GLU A 122 24.89 17.27 23.07
C GLU A 122 23.41 17.11 23.49
N ALA A 123 22.54 18.05 23.08
CA ALA A 123 21.11 18.01 23.34
C ALA A 123 20.44 16.69 22.93
N TYR A 124 20.94 16.00 21.90
CA TYR A 124 20.38 14.72 21.42
C TYR A 124 20.79 13.51 22.27
N SER A 125 21.78 13.66 23.15
CA SER A 125 22.15 12.66 24.15
C SER A 125 21.34 12.78 25.45
N ALA A 126 20.40 13.74 25.52
CA ALA A 126 19.54 13.92 26.67
C ALA A 126 18.75 12.65 27.00
N LYS A 127 18.78 12.25 28.28
CA LYS A 127 18.03 11.11 28.79
C LYS A 127 16.53 11.39 28.74
N ILE A 128 15.77 10.58 28.01
CA ILE A 128 14.31 10.68 27.87
C ILE A 128 13.65 9.40 28.40
N ALA A 129 12.67 9.57 29.30
CA ALA A 129 11.89 8.47 29.87
C ALA A 129 10.48 8.46 29.27
N LEU A 130 9.97 7.28 28.95
CA LEU A 130 8.56 7.07 28.61
C LEU A 130 7.98 6.01 29.53
N LEU A 131 6.75 6.22 30.00
CA LEU A 131 6.10 5.37 31.00
C LEU A 131 4.94 4.64 30.32
N GLY A 132 4.99 3.31 30.29
CA GLY A 132 4.08 2.42 29.57
C GLY A 132 4.55 2.18 28.13
N ALA A 133 4.62 0.92 27.70
CA ALA A 133 5.00 0.50 26.34
C ALA A 133 3.77 0.25 25.45
N GLY A 134 2.77 1.13 25.53
CA GLY A 134 1.59 1.15 24.66
C GLY A 134 1.78 1.99 23.38
N PRO A 135 0.73 2.06 22.52
CA PRO A 135 0.77 2.80 21.26
C PRO A 135 1.31 4.23 21.33
N ALA A 136 0.90 5.00 22.34
CA ALA A 136 1.32 6.39 22.50
C ALA A 136 2.83 6.52 22.73
N SER A 137 3.40 5.74 23.65
CA SER A 137 4.83 5.77 23.93
C SER A 137 5.66 5.18 22.81
N VAL A 138 5.19 4.11 22.14
CA VAL A 138 5.89 3.55 20.97
C VAL A 138 5.97 4.59 19.85
N SER A 139 4.88 5.32 19.61
CA SER A 139 4.88 6.44 18.64
C SER A 139 5.85 7.55 19.06
N CYS A 140 5.73 8.05 20.29
CA CYS A 140 6.55 9.14 20.80
C CYS A 140 8.06 8.80 20.74
N ALA A 141 8.43 7.62 21.23
CA ALA A 141 9.81 7.15 21.18
C ALA A 141 10.33 6.97 19.75
N SER A 142 9.50 6.46 18.83
CA SER A 142 9.87 6.31 17.43
C SER A 142 10.19 7.66 16.78
N PHE A 143 9.34 8.67 16.95
CA PHE A 143 9.58 10.00 16.37
C PHE A 143 10.77 10.73 17.02
N LEU A 144 10.96 10.60 18.34
CA LEU A 144 12.16 11.12 19.01
C LEU A 144 13.43 10.44 18.48
N ALA A 145 13.42 9.13 18.30
CA ALA A 145 14.57 8.41 17.75
C ALA A 145 14.87 8.83 16.30
N ARG A 146 13.83 9.07 15.48
CA ARG A 146 13.96 9.61 14.12
C ARG A 146 14.57 11.01 14.08
N LEU A 147 14.25 11.87 15.05
CA LEU A 147 14.88 13.19 15.22
C LEU A 147 16.36 13.09 15.63
N GLY A 148 16.81 11.93 16.10
CA GLY A 148 18.21 11.64 16.41
C GLY A 148 18.54 11.53 17.89
N TYR A 149 17.55 11.52 18.79
CA TYR A 149 17.77 11.31 20.21
C TYR A 149 18.30 9.89 20.48
N SER A 150 19.41 9.78 21.20
CA SER A 150 20.14 8.51 21.37
C SER A 150 19.92 7.81 22.71
N ASP A 151 19.36 8.49 23.72
CA ASP A 151 19.09 7.91 25.04
C ASP A 151 17.59 7.96 25.41
N ILE A 152 16.83 7.09 24.76
CA ILE A 152 15.39 6.92 24.98
C ILE A 152 15.14 5.60 25.69
N THR A 153 14.42 5.63 26.82
CA THR A 153 14.05 4.43 27.58
C THR A 153 12.56 4.41 27.89
N VAL A 154 11.88 3.35 27.47
CA VAL A 154 10.48 3.05 27.81
C VAL A 154 10.45 2.11 29.01
N PHE A 155 9.76 2.48 30.08
CA PHE A 155 9.55 1.67 31.26
C PHE A 155 8.14 1.06 31.23
N GLU A 156 8.04 -0.26 31.24
CA GLU A 156 6.77 -0.99 31.16
C GLU A 156 6.52 -1.78 32.45
N LYS A 157 5.30 -1.64 33.00
CA LYS A 157 4.89 -2.30 34.25
C LYS A 157 4.86 -3.82 34.11
N GLN A 158 4.41 -4.31 32.97
CA GLN A 158 4.21 -5.72 32.70
C GLN A 158 5.48 -6.36 32.12
N GLU A 159 5.49 -7.69 32.04
CA GLU A 159 6.54 -8.48 31.38
C GLU A 159 6.34 -8.57 29.85
N TYR A 160 5.37 -7.83 29.30
CA TYR A 160 5.05 -7.79 27.88
C TYR A 160 4.87 -6.35 27.42
N VAL A 161 5.12 -6.11 26.13
CA VAL A 161 5.03 -4.79 25.48
C VAL A 161 3.80 -4.68 24.59
N GLY A 162 3.48 -3.47 24.13
CA GLY A 162 2.39 -3.19 23.19
C GLY A 162 1.07 -2.73 23.82
N GLY A 163 1.00 -2.65 25.15
CA GLY A 163 -0.21 -2.19 25.87
C GLY A 163 -1.46 -3.01 25.52
N LEU A 164 -2.59 -2.32 25.31
CA LEU A 164 -3.89 -2.94 24.99
C LEU A 164 -3.86 -3.78 23.70
N SER A 165 -3.02 -3.41 22.73
CA SER A 165 -2.81 -4.18 21.49
C SER A 165 -2.36 -5.61 21.79
N SER A 166 -1.58 -5.79 22.85
CA SER A 166 -1.14 -7.09 23.34
C SER A 166 -2.10 -7.69 24.35
N SER A 167 -2.52 -6.92 25.36
CA SER A 167 -3.24 -7.45 26.52
C SER A 167 -4.72 -7.72 26.29
N GLU A 168 -5.39 -6.97 25.41
CA GLU A 168 -6.86 -6.98 25.36
C GLU A 168 -7.43 -7.20 23.97
N ILE A 169 -6.86 -6.58 22.92
CA ILE A 169 -7.36 -6.78 21.56
C ILE A 169 -7.18 -8.26 21.19
N PRO A 170 -8.23 -8.99 20.79
CA PRO A 170 -8.13 -10.43 20.58
C PRO A 170 -7.22 -10.83 19.41
N GLN A 171 -6.53 -11.96 19.54
CA GLN A 171 -5.62 -12.53 18.51
C GLN A 171 -6.29 -12.70 17.12
N PHE A 172 -7.60 -12.91 17.08
CA PHE A 172 -8.34 -13.07 15.82
C PHE A 172 -8.69 -11.75 15.12
N ARG A 173 -8.47 -10.61 15.78
CA ARG A 173 -8.51 -9.25 15.17
C ARG A 173 -7.09 -8.72 14.96
N LEU A 174 -6.23 -8.82 15.98
CA LEU A 174 -4.85 -8.34 15.94
C LEU A 174 -3.86 -9.44 16.37
N PRO A 175 -3.14 -10.04 15.42
CA PRO A 175 -2.09 -11.00 15.73
C PRO A 175 -0.93 -10.38 16.54
N PHE A 176 -0.42 -11.09 17.55
CA PHE A 176 0.66 -10.55 18.39
C PHE A 176 1.97 -10.30 17.64
N ASP A 177 2.27 -11.07 16.59
CA ASP A 177 3.48 -10.89 15.79
C ASP A 177 3.49 -9.57 15.02
N VAL A 178 2.33 -8.94 14.79
CA VAL A 178 2.21 -7.56 14.29
C VAL A 178 2.75 -6.58 15.30
N VAL A 179 2.30 -6.66 16.56
CA VAL A 179 2.72 -5.76 17.63
C VAL A 179 4.22 -5.90 17.88
N ASN A 180 4.71 -7.14 17.90
CA ASN A 180 6.14 -7.41 18.02
C ASN A 180 6.93 -6.79 16.86
N PHE A 181 6.48 -6.96 15.62
CA PHE A 181 7.13 -6.37 14.44
C PHE A 181 7.29 -4.86 14.54
N GLU A 182 6.26 -4.12 14.94
CA GLU A 182 6.29 -2.66 15.05
C GLU A 182 7.19 -2.19 16.21
N VAL A 183 7.19 -2.92 17.33
CA VAL A 183 8.11 -2.65 18.44
C VAL A 183 9.57 -2.90 18.03
N GLU A 184 9.85 -3.96 17.27
CA GLU A 184 11.21 -4.22 16.76
C GLU A 184 11.66 -3.12 15.78
N LEU A 185 10.78 -2.61 14.90
CA LEU A 185 11.13 -1.46 14.05
C LEU A 185 11.53 -0.23 14.87
N MET A 186 10.87 0.03 16.00
CA MET A 186 11.26 1.12 16.91
C MET A 186 12.62 0.84 17.56
N LYS A 187 12.89 -0.41 17.97
CA LYS A 187 14.17 -0.81 18.55
C LYS A 187 15.33 -0.74 17.57
N ASP A 188 15.10 -0.93 16.26
CA ASP A 188 16.12 -0.72 15.22
C ASP A 188 16.72 0.70 15.29
N LEU A 189 15.99 1.68 15.84
CA LEU A 189 16.46 3.06 16.05
C LEU A 189 17.20 3.27 17.39
N GLY A 190 17.41 2.23 18.18
CA GLY A 190 18.13 2.29 19.47
C GLY A 190 17.25 2.57 20.70
N VAL A 191 15.92 2.61 20.56
CA VAL A 191 15.00 2.76 21.70
C VAL A 191 15.10 1.56 22.63
N LYS A 192 15.30 1.81 23.94
CA LYS A 192 15.38 0.78 24.96
C LYS A 192 14.01 0.56 25.61
N ILE A 193 13.70 -0.68 25.96
CA ILE A 193 12.51 -1.02 26.76
C ILE A 193 12.95 -1.80 27.99
N VAL A 194 12.46 -1.41 29.16
CA VAL A 194 12.69 -2.08 30.44
C VAL A 194 11.34 -2.47 31.04
N CYS A 195 11.04 -3.77 30.99
CA CYS A 195 9.84 -4.37 31.59
C CYS A 195 9.97 -4.52 33.13
N GLY A 196 8.85 -4.82 33.79
CA GLY A 196 8.79 -4.96 35.25
C GLY A 196 9.03 -3.65 36.02
N LYS A 197 8.86 -2.50 35.36
CA LYS A 197 9.10 -1.16 35.91
C LYS A 197 7.84 -0.31 35.85
N SER A 198 7.37 0.09 37.02
CA SER A 198 6.06 0.71 37.20
C SER A 198 6.17 2.17 37.64
N LEU A 199 5.31 3.02 37.08
CA LEU A 199 5.06 4.35 37.62
C LEU A 199 4.22 4.19 38.90
N SER A 200 4.84 4.35 40.05
CA SER A 200 4.25 4.19 41.39
C SER A 200 5.17 4.78 42.44
N VAL A 201 4.63 5.27 43.56
CA VAL A 201 5.44 5.83 44.67
C VAL A 201 6.50 4.85 45.22
N ASN A 202 6.30 3.55 45.03
CA ASN A 202 7.21 2.51 45.49
C ASN A 202 8.26 2.08 44.45
N ASP A 203 8.27 2.68 43.25
CA ASP A 203 9.19 2.34 42.16
C ASP A 203 9.59 3.63 41.41
N ILE A 204 9.05 3.88 40.21
CA ILE A 204 9.37 5.08 39.44
C ILE A 204 8.36 6.18 39.76
N THR A 205 8.87 7.38 40.07
CA THR A 205 8.10 8.63 40.15
C THR A 205 8.73 9.72 39.28
N LEU A 206 7.98 10.77 38.96
CA LEU A 206 8.54 11.94 38.25
C LEU A 206 9.74 12.55 38.99
N GLN A 207 9.68 12.58 40.32
CA GLN A 207 10.77 13.12 41.15
C GLN A 207 12.02 12.25 41.06
N THR A 208 11.87 10.91 41.08
CA THR A 208 13.01 10.00 40.91
C THR A 208 13.63 10.10 39.52
N LEU A 209 12.83 10.23 38.45
CA LEU A 209 13.33 10.42 37.09
C LEU A 209 14.12 11.72 36.97
N LYS A 210 13.58 12.82 37.52
CA LYS A 210 14.26 14.11 37.54
C LYS A 210 15.59 14.03 38.31
N ALA A 211 15.60 13.36 39.46
CA ALA A 211 16.82 13.14 40.25
C ALA A 211 17.87 12.27 39.52
N GLN A 212 17.43 11.31 38.70
CA GLN A 212 18.30 10.47 37.85
C GLN A 212 18.78 11.17 36.57
N GLY A 213 18.48 12.46 36.41
CA GLY A 213 18.96 13.29 35.30
C GLY A 213 18.16 13.18 34.01
N TYR A 214 16.97 12.58 34.02
CA TYR A 214 16.07 12.60 32.87
C TYR A 214 15.65 14.04 32.55
N LYS A 215 15.75 14.42 31.29
CA LYS A 215 15.47 15.78 30.81
C LYS A 215 14.03 15.96 30.36
N ALA A 216 13.39 14.89 29.91
CA ALA A 216 11.97 14.88 29.56
C ALA A 216 11.33 13.53 29.93
N ALA A 217 10.04 13.56 30.24
CA ALA A 217 9.23 12.38 30.49
C ALA A 217 7.93 12.41 29.67
N PHE A 218 7.54 11.27 29.10
CA PHE A 218 6.24 11.07 28.46
C PHE A 218 5.42 10.01 29.19
N ILE A 219 4.19 10.33 29.58
CA ILE A 219 3.30 9.43 30.30
C ILE A 219 2.27 8.84 29.33
N GLY A 220 2.44 7.55 29.01
CA GLY A 220 1.58 6.78 28.11
C GLY A 220 1.10 5.46 28.72
N ILE A 221 0.79 5.46 30.03
CA ILE A 221 0.39 4.25 30.78
C ILE A 221 -1.05 3.79 30.50
N GLY A 222 -1.82 4.57 29.75
CA GLY A 222 -3.25 4.33 29.48
C GLY A 222 -4.12 4.41 30.73
N LEU A 223 -5.24 3.67 30.73
CA LEU A 223 -6.16 3.54 31.86
C LEU A 223 -6.07 2.12 32.46
N PRO A 224 -5.23 1.92 33.51
CA PRO A 224 -4.81 0.59 33.93
C PRO A 224 -5.90 -0.21 34.67
N GLU A 225 -6.82 0.43 35.39
CA GLU A 225 -7.82 -0.27 36.20
C GLU A 225 -9.19 -0.39 35.50
N PRO A 226 -9.98 -1.44 35.77
CA PRO A 226 -11.35 -1.53 35.27
C PRO A 226 -12.27 -0.55 36.01
N ASN A 227 -13.29 -0.05 35.31
CA ASN A 227 -14.39 0.67 35.94
C ASN A 227 -15.30 -0.32 36.68
N LYS A 228 -15.34 -0.23 38.03
CA LYS A 228 -16.05 -1.19 38.90
C LYS A 228 -17.40 -0.65 39.34
N ASP A 229 -18.35 -1.56 39.50
CA ASP A 229 -19.68 -1.28 40.06
C ASP A 229 -19.81 -1.97 41.43
N PRO A 230 -20.31 -1.27 42.48
CA PRO A 230 -20.47 -1.83 43.81
C PRO A 230 -21.28 -3.14 43.86
N ILE A 231 -22.20 -3.39 42.92
CA ILE A 231 -22.99 -4.63 42.92
C ILE A 231 -22.15 -5.90 42.71
N PHE A 232 -20.92 -5.75 42.23
CA PHE A 232 -19.99 -6.85 42.00
C PHE A 232 -18.93 -7.00 43.10
N GLU A 233 -19.02 -6.21 44.17
CA GLU A 233 -18.08 -6.28 45.28
C GLU A 233 -18.08 -7.67 45.92
N GLY A 234 -16.88 -8.21 46.18
CA GLY A 234 -16.69 -9.55 46.75
C GLY A 234 -16.88 -10.73 45.77
N LEU A 235 -17.25 -10.49 44.51
CA LEU A 235 -17.35 -11.57 43.51
C LEU A 235 -15.96 -11.99 42.99
N THR A 236 -15.79 -13.28 42.76
CA THR A 236 -14.50 -13.85 42.29
C THR A 236 -14.59 -14.53 40.93
N GLN A 237 -13.43 -14.78 40.32
CA GLN A 237 -13.32 -15.54 39.07
C GLN A 237 -13.79 -16.99 39.25
N GLU A 238 -13.57 -17.61 40.41
CA GLU A 238 -14.10 -18.96 40.67
C GLU A 238 -15.62 -18.97 40.72
N GLN A 239 -16.25 -17.90 41.20
CA GLN A 239 -17.71 -17.78 41.20
C GLN A 239 -18.30 -17.54 39.79
N GLY A 240 -17.46 -17.11 38.84
CA GLY A 240 -17.84 -16.82 37.45
C GLY A 240 -17.88 -15.32 37.12
N PHE A 241 -17.33 -14.44 37.96
CA PHE A 241 -17.28 -13.01 37.68
C PHE A 241 -15.91 -12.58 37.16
N TYR A 242 -15.90 -11.72 36.14
CA TYR A 242 -14.71 -11.08 35.62
C TYR A 242 -15.00 -9.60 35.32
N THR A 243 -14.00 -8.74 35.45
CA THR A 243 -13.95 -7.51 34.66
C THR A 243 -13.28 -7.79 33.31
N SER A 244 -13.41 -6.90 32.34
CA SER A 244 -12.68 -7.02 31.07
C SER A 244 -11.16 -7.04 31.26
N LYS A 245 -10.66 -6.26 32.22
CA LYS A 245 -9.24 -6.20 32.63
C LYS A 245 -8.76 -7.49 33.32
N ASP A 246 -9.66 -8.35 33.76
CA ASP A 246 -9.33 -9.72 34.17
C ASP A 246 -9.40 -10.69 32.98
N PHE A 247 -10.53 -10.68 32.27
CA PHE A 247 -10.89 -11.71 31.29
C PHE A 247 -10.02 -11.66 30.02
N LEU A 248 -9.92 -10.50 29.38
CA LEU A 248 -9.24 -10.39 28.09
C LEU A 248 -7.73 -10.68 28.20
N PRO A 249 -6.99 -10.21 29.23
CA PRO A 249 -5.59 -10.59 29.41
C PRO A 249 -5.37 -12.08 29.60
N LEU A 250 -6.30 -12.81 30.25
CA LEU A 250 -6.21 -14.26 30.37
C LEU A 250 -6.36 -14.95 29.00
N VAL A 251 -7.32 -14.49 28.19
CA VAL A 251 -7.51 -15.00 26.82
C VAL A 251 -6.31 -14.66 25.94
N ALA A 252 -5.78 -13.45 26.03
CA ALA A 252 -4.62 -12.99 25.27
C ALA A 252 -3.38 -13.85 25.59
N LYS A 253 -3.01 -13.99 26.88
CA LYS A 253 -1.88 -14.83 27.31
C LYS A 253 -2.00 -16.28 26.83
N ALA A 254 -3.22 -16.82 26.78
CA ALA A 254 -3.46 -18.19 26.32
C ALA A 254 -3.46 -18.35 24.79
N SER A 255 -3.69 -17.27 24.03
CA SER A 255 -3.90 -17.31 22.57
C SER A 255 -2.82 -16.61 21.74
N LYS A 256 -1.91 -15.85 22.37
CA LYS A 256 -0.84 -15.08 21.74
C LYS A 256 0.54 -15.67 22.06
N PRO A 257 1.07 -16.59 21.23
CA PRO A 257 2.42 -17.11 21.40
C PRO A 257 3.46 -15.97 21.38
N GLY A 258 4.39 -15.97 22.33
CA GLY A 258 5.41 -14.94 22.48
C GLY A 258 5.04 -13.76 23.41
N MET A 259 3.76 -13.60 23.79
CA MET A 259 3.34 -12.51 24.68
C MET A 259 3.81 -12.71 26.12
N CYS A 260 3.76 -13.95 26.65
CA CYS A 260 4.24 -14.29 27.98
C CYS A 260 5.15 -15.50 27.88
N GLY A 261 6.22 -15.56 28.69
CA GLY A 261 7.01 -16.78 28.88
C GLY A 261 6.24 -17.89 29.63
N CYS A 262 5.08 -17.56 30.18
CA CYS A 262 4.20 -18.45 30.91
C CYS A 262 3.22 -19.20 29.99
N ARG A 263 2.99 -20.50 30.27
CA ARG A 263 1.94 -21.27 29.59
C ARG A 263 0.60 -21.04 30.30
N SER A 264 -0.19 -20.08 29.81
CA SER A 264 -1.52 -19.80 30.36
C SER A 264 -2.59 -20.69 29.74
N PRO A 265 -3.44 -21.36 30.54
CA PRO A 265 -4.60 -22.07 30.01
C PRO A 265 -5.67 -21.06 29.54
N LEU A 266 -6.38 -21.41 28.47
CA LEU A 266 -7.55 -20.64 28.07
C LEU A 266 -8.62 -20.70 29.18
N PRO A 267 -9.27 -19.58 29.55
CA PRO A 267 -10.32 -19.58 30.56
C PRO A 267 -11.41 -20.63 30.27
N SER A 268 -11.79 -21.41 31.28
CA SER A 268 -12.85 -22.43 31.14
C SER A 268 -14.22 -21.79 31.35
N VAL A 269 -14.74 -21.15 30.31
CA VAL A 269 -16.08 -20.57 30.31
C VAL A 269 -17.07 -21.59 29.75
N ARG A 270 -18.09 -21.95 30.54
CA ARG A 270 -19.17 -22.87 30.13
C ARG A 270 -20.52 -22.27 30.46
N GLY A 271 -21.55 -22.71 29.75
CA GLY A 271 -22.92 -22.25 29.99
C GLY A 271 -23.21 -20.89 29.36
N THR A 272 -24.07 -20.11 30.01
CA THR A 272 -24.53 -18.80 29.54
C THR A 272 -23.65 -17.70 30.12
N VAL A 273 -23.15 -16.81 29.26
CA VAL A 273 -22.34 -15.65 29.63
C VAL A 273 -23.15 -14.37 29.46
N ILE A 274 -23.08 -13.48 30.44
CA ILE A 274 -23.55 -12.10 30.32
C ILE A 274 -22.32 -11.19 30.21
N VAL A 275 -22.27 -10.36 29.19
CA VAL A 275 -21.30 -9.27 29.03
C VAL A 275 -22.03 -7.95 29.18
N LEU A 276 -21.53 -7.08 30.05
CA LEU A 276 -22.17 -5.81 30.40
C LEU A 276 -21.41 -4.66 29.74
N GLY A 277 -22.04 -3.97 28.80
CA GLY A 277 -21.43 -2.85 28.08
C GLY A 277 -21.81 -2.82 26.59
N ALA A 278 -21.43 -1.74 25.91
CA ALA A 278 -21.73 -1.51 24.50
C ALA A 278 -20.61 -0.76 23.74
N GLY A 279 -19.37 -0.79 24.25
CA GLY A 279 -18.18 -0.33 23.53
C GLY A 279 -17.32 -1.52 23.08
N ASP A 280 -16.21 -1.26 22.38
CA ASP A 280 -15.35 -2.28 21.78
C ASP A 280 -14.97 -3.40 22.76
N THR A 281 -14.59 -3.03 23.98
CA THR A 281 -14.26 -3.98 25.05
C THR A 281 -15.36 -5.02 25.31
N ALA A 282 -16.64 -4.62 25.22
CA ALA A 282 -17.76 -5.54 25.43
C ALA A 282 -17.90 -6.55 24.28
N PHE A 283 -17.73 -6.11 23.03
CA PHE A 283 -17.82 -6.98 21.86
C PHE A 283 -16.62 -7.95 21.77
N ASP A 284 -15.42 -7.48 22.14
CA ASP A 284 -14.24 -8.32 22.28
C ASP A 284 -14.40 -9.35 23.41
N CYS A 285 -14.98 -8.96 24.55
CA CYS A 285 -15.32 -9.92 25.62
C CYS A 285 -16.32 -10.97 25.14
N ALA A 286 -17.35 -10.56 24.39
CA ALA A 286 -18.40 -11.46 23.91
C ALA A 286 -17.86 -12.51 22.93
N THR A 287 -17.10 -12.08 21.91
CA THR A 287 -16.51 -12.98 20.91
C THR A 287 -15.39 -13.85 21.50
N SER A 288 -14.63 -13.33 22.47
CA SER A 288 -13.62 -14.10 23.21
C SER A 288 -14.23 -15.16 24.14
N ALA A 289 -15.39 -14.89 24.73
CA ALA A 289 -16.12 -15.87 25.54
C ALA A 289 -16.52 -17.11 24.73
N LEU A 290 -16.88 -16.94 23.45
CA LEU A 290 -17.16 -18.07 22.55
C LEU A 290 -15.92 -18.95 22.34
N ARG A 291 -14.72 -18.36 22.20
CA ARG A 291 -13.46 -19.13 22.08
C ARG A 291 -13.17 -19.92 23.37
N CYS A 292 -13.56 -19.39 24.51
CA CYS A 292 -13.39 -20.04 25.82
C CYS A 292 -14.35 -21.22 26.06
N GLY A 293 -15.37 -21.40 25.21
CA GLY A 293 -16.34 -22.51 25.28
C GLY A 293 -17.73 -22.11 25.77
N ALA A 294 -18.06 -20.82 25.79
CA ALA A 294 -19.40 -20.36 26.11
C ALA A 294 -20.46 -21.01 25.21
N ARG A 295 -21.58 -21.46 25.80
CA ARG A 295 -22.70 -22.05 25.05
C ARG A 295 -23.57 -20.96 24.40
N ARG A 296 -23.70 -19.82 25.08
CA ARG A 296 -24.50 -18.66 24.64
C ARG A 296 -23.95 -17.41 25.30
N VAL A 297 -23.98 -16.28 24.59
CA VAL A 297 -23.49 -14.99 25.09
C VAL A 297 -24.58 -13.94 24.91
N PHE A 298 -24.86 -13.21 25.99
CA PHE A 298 -25.73 -12.04 26.00
C PHE A 298 -24.90 -10.78 26.22
N VAL A 299 -24.96 -9.84 25.28
CA VAL A 299 -24.43 -8.49 25.42
C VAL A 299 -25.57 -7.61 25.93
N VAL A 300 -25.45 -7.15 27.17
CA VAL A 300 -26.49 -6.41 27.89
C VAL A 300 -26.04 -4.98 28.10
N PHE A 301 -26.90 -4.02 27.77
CA PHE A 301 -26.57 -2.61 27.86
C PHE A 301 -27.75 -1.76 28.32
N ARG A 302 -27.45 -0.73 29.09
CA ARG A 302 -28.42 0.12 29.79
C ARG A 302 -29.15 1.14 28.91
N LYS A 303 -28.93 1.13 27.60
CA LYS A 303 -29.54 2.06 26.62
C LYS A 303 -30.09 1.30 25.42
N GLY A 304 -30.56 1.99 24.39
CA GLY A 304 -31.04 1.37 23.14
C GLY A 304 -29.91 0.95 22.19
N PHE A 305 -30.26 0.19 21.14
CA PHE A 305 -29.32 -0.22 20.09
C PHE A 305 -28.65 0.97 19.38
N VAL A 306 -29.39 2.06 19.19
CA VAL A 306 -28.88 3.31 18.59
C VAL A 306 -27.81 4.00 19.44
N ASN A 307 -27.59 3.55 20.68
CA ASN A 307 -26.61 4.09 21.62
C ASN A 307 -25.39 3.18 21.81
N ILE A 308 -25.23 2.13 21.00
CA ILE A 308 -24.00 1.34 20.95
C ILE A 308 -22.85 2.28 20.59
N ARG A 309 -21.76 2.21 21.35
CA ARG A 309 -20.58 3.07 21.18
C ARG A 309 -19.57 2.47 20.20
N ALA A 310 -19.49 1.15 20.14
CA ALA A 310 -18.64 0.46 19.17
C ALA A 310 -19.14 0.75 17.75
N VAL A 311 -18.22 0.81 16.80
CA VAL A 311 -18.58 0.99 15.39
C VAL A 311 -19.35 -0.22 14.83
N PRO A 312 -20.16 -0.03 13.76
CA PRO A 312 -20.97 -1.11 13.20
C PRO A 312 -20.17 -2.36 12.82
N GLU A 313 -18.92 -2.19 12.36
CA GLU A 313 -18.05 -3.31 11.96
C GLU A 313 -17.69 -4.22 13.15
N GLU A 314 -17.48 -3.63 14.34
CA GLU A 314 -17.16 -4.36 15.56
C GLU A 314 -18.40 -5.08 16.12
N MET A 315 -19.56 -4.41 16.10
CA MET A 315 -20.84 -5.02 16.46
C MET A 315 -21.20 -6.20 15.55
N GLU A 316 -20.95 -6.08 14.24
CA GLU A 316 -21.30 -7.12 13.26
C GLU A 316 -20.54 -8.43 13.53
N LEU A 317 -19.31 -8.39 14.04
CA LEU A 317 -18.56 -9.59 14.41
C LEU A 317 -19.30 -10.43 15.47
N ALA A 318 -19.76 -9.80 16.55
CA ALA A 318 -20.51 -10.50 17.60
C ALA A 318 -21.86 -11.01 17.08
N LYS A 319 -22.51 -10.26 16.20
CA LYS A 319 -23.81 -10.60 15.59
C LYS A 319 -23.70 -11.78 14.61
N GLU A 320 -22.68 -11.79 13.74
CA GLU A 320 -22.39 -12.92 12.83
C GLU A 320 -22.19 -14.22 13.62
N GLU A 321 -21.57 -14.12 14.81
CA GLU A 321 -21.32 -15.22 15.75
C GLU A 321 -22.47 -15.53 16.72
N LYS A 322 -23.65 -14.95 16.48
CA LYS A 322 -24.90 -15.23 17.21
C LYS A 322 -24.88 -14.85 18.69
N CYS A 323 -24.12 -13.81 19.06
CA CYS A 323 -24.34 -13.15 20.35
C CYS A 323 -25.71 -12.47 20.35
N GLU A 324 -26.39 -12.51 21.50
CA GLU A 324 -27.70 -11.86 21.67
C GLU A 324 -27.55 -10.52 22.36
N PHE A 325 -28.35 -9.54 21.92
CA PHE A 325 -28.27 -8.17 22.38
C PHE A 325 -29.53 -7.83 23.18
N LEU A 326 -29.34 -7.44 24.44
CA LEU A 326 -30.42 -7.08 25.35
C LEU A 326 -30.29 -5.60 25.75
N PRO A 327 -30.97 -4.69 25.03
CA PRO A 327 -30.96 -3.26 25.33
C PRO A 327 -31.80 -2.94 26.57
N PHE A 328 -31.69 -1.70 27.04
CA PHE A 328 -32.54 -1.12 28.08
C PHE A 328 -32.51 -1.87 29.43
N LEU A 329 -31.36 -2.43 29.81
CA LEU A 329 -31.21 -3.17 31.06
C LEU A 329 -30.06 -2.65 31.91
N SER A 330 -30.39 -2.20 33.13
CA SER A 330 -29.42 -1.79 34.14
C SER A 330 -29.22 -2.89 35.20
N PRO A 331 -27.97 -3.31 35.47
CA PRO A 331 -27.64 -4.26 36.53
C PRO A 331 -28.18 -3.88 37.92
N ARG A 332 -28.69 -4.87 38.67
CA ARG A 332 -29.07 -4.67 40.08
C ARG A 332 -28.52 -5.67 41.07
N LYS A 333 -28.57 -6.97 40.76
CA LYS A 333 -28.13 -7.99 41.70
C LYS A 333 -27.61 -9.24 41.01
N VAL A 334 -26.43 -9.70 41.42
CA VAL A 334 -25.91 -11.00 41.04
C VAL A 334 -26.44 -12.06 42.00
N VAL A 335 -27.00 -13.14 41.47
CA VAL A 335 -27.54 -14.25 42.26
C VAL A 335 -26.52 -15.38 42.30
N VAL A 336 -25.92 -15.58 43.46
CA VAL A 336 -24.96 -16.66 43.72
C VAL A 336 -25.65 -17.79 44.50
N LYS A 337 -25.48 -19.03 44.05
CA LYS A 337 -25.93 -20.24 44.76
C LYS A 337 -24.84 -21.30 44.70
N GLY A 338 -24.56 -21.96 45.83
CA GLY A 338 -23.53 -23.00 45.88
C GLY A 338 -22.14 -22.51 45.47
N GLY A 339 -21.81 -21.25 45.75
CA GLY A 339 -20.54 -20.64 45.37
C GLY A 339 -20.37 -20.34 43.87
N LYS A 340 -21.46 -20.36 43.07
CA LYS A 340 -21.44 -20.02 41.64
C LYS A 340 -22.54 -19.04 41.29
N ILE A 341 -22.28 -18.17 40.32
CA ILE A 341 -23.32 -17.33 39.72
C ILE A 341 -24.31 -18.24 38.99
N VAL A 342 -25.62 -18.00 39.20
CA VAL A 342 -26.70 -18.74 38.53
C VAL A 342 -27.69 -17.83 37.79
N ALA A 343 -27.68 -16.54 38.10
CA ALA A 343 -28.50 -15.53 37.43
C ALA A 343 -28.00 -14.12 37.76
N MET A 344 -28.45 -13.16 36.96
CA MET A 344 -28.32 -11.73 37.21
C MET A 344 -29.69 -11.05 37.08
N GLN A 345 -30.01 -10.17 38.02
CA GLN A 345 -31.20 -9.33 38.01
C GLN A 345 -30.88 -7.95 37.46
N PHE A 346 -31.80 -7.45 36.64
CA PHE A 346 -31.76 -6.15 36.01
C PHE A 346 -33.07 -5.42 36.26
N VAL A 347 -33.03 -4.10 36.14
CA VAL A 347 -34.20 -3.23 36.00
C VAL A 347 -34.21 -2.65 34.59
N ARG A 348 -35.42 -2.41 34.07
CA ARG A 348 -35.57 -1.75 32.77
C ARG A 348 -35.09 -0.31 32.87
N THR A 349 -34.49 0.18 31.79
CA THR A 349 -34.20 1.60 31.61
C THR A 349 -35.02 2.18 30.47
N GLU A 350 -35.28 3.48 30.54
CA GLU A 350 -35.93 4.21 29.45
C GLU A 350 -35.40 5.64 29.37
N GLN A 351 -35.68 6.28 28.24
CA GLN A 351 -35.31 7.66 27.98
C GLN A 351 -36.58 8.51 27.97
N ASP A 352 -36.61 9.57 28.78
CA ASP A 352 -37.70 10.53 28.78
C ASP A 352 -37.63 11.48 27.56
N GLU A 353 -38.66 12.31 27.36
CA GLU A 353 -38.71 13.29 26.27
C GLU A 353 -37.58 14.34 26.34
N ALA A 354 -37.01 14.58 27.53
CA ALA A 354 -35.89 15.48 27.76
C ALA A 354 -34.52 14.82 27.49
N GLY A 355 -34.50 13.52 27.20
CA GLY A 355 -33.30 12.75 26.92
C GLY A 355 -32.60 12.17 28.15
N ASN A 356 -33.16 12.34 29.36
CA ASN A 356 -32.63 11.75 30.58
C ASN A 356 -32.97 10.26 30.66
N TRP A 357 -32.11 9.51 31.33
CA TRP A 357 -32.28 8.07 31.50
C TRP A 357 -32.78 7.78 32.91
N SER A 358 -33.90 7.06 33.01
CA SER A 358 -34.47 6.58 34.26
C SER A 358 -34.40 5.05 34.36
N GLU A 359 -34.47 4.54 35.58
CA GLU A 359 -34.51 3.11 35.89
C GLU A 359 -35.86 2.79 36.53
N ASP A 360 -36.56 1.80 35.99
CA ASP A 360 -37.86 1.34 36.50
C ASP A 360 -37.67 0.13 37.42
N GLU A 361 -37.80 0.37 38.73
CA GLU A 361 -37.64 -0.64 39.78
C GLU A 361 -38.71 -1.74 39.79
N GLU A 362 -39.88 -1.47 39.23
CA GLU A 362 -40.99 -2.43 39.15
C GLU A 362 -40.79 -3.40 37.97
N GLN A 363 -40.21 -2.91 36.87
CA GLN A 363 -39.91 -3.70 35.68
C GLN A 363 -38.58 -4.45 35.77
N ARG A 364 -38.61 -5.62 36.42
CA ARG A 364 -37.41 -6.45 36.67
C ARG A 364 -37.25 -7.60 35.68
N VAL A 365 -36.01 -7.85 35.27
CA VAL A 365 -35.62 -9.01 34.46
C VAL A 365 -34.66 -9.88 35.27
N ARG A 366 -34.90 -11.18 35.30
CA ARG A 366 -33.96 -12.16 35.86
C ARG A 366 -33.42 -13.05 34.75
N LEU A 367 -32.18 -12.81 34.36
CA LEU A 367 -31.50 -13.56 33.30
C LEU A 367 -30.62 -14.65 33.92
N LYS A 368 -30.79 -15.91 33.49
CA LYS A 368 -29.93 -17.02 33.93
C LYS A 368 -28.54 -16.88 33.30
N ALA A 369 -27.50 -17.01 34.11
CA ALA A 369 -26.12 -16.93 33.67
C ALA A 369 -25.21 -17.70 34.61
N ASP A 370 -24.12 -18.22 34.05
CA ASP A 370 -23.08 -18.94 34.76
C ASP A 370 -21.82 -18.06 34.92
N VAL A 371 -21.63 -17.11 33.98
CA VAL A 371 -20.52 -16.17 33.95
C VAL A 371 -21.03 -14.76 33.68
N VAL A 372 -20.46 -13.78 34.39
CA VAL A 372 -20.72 -12.34 34.19
C VAL A 372 -19.39 -11.63 33.93
N ILE A 373 -19.32 -10.86 32.86
CA ILE A 373 -18.15 -10.07 32.46
C ILE A 373 -18.55 -8.60 32.42
N SER A 374 -17.97 -7.78 33.29
CA SER A 374 -18.16 -6.33 33.29
C SER A 374 -17.19 -5.64 32.32
N ALA A 375 -17.71 -4.90 31.34
CA ALA A 375 -16.95 -4.18 30.33
C ALA A 375 -17.35 -2.69 30.30
N PHE A 376 -17.37 -2.05 31.47
CA PHE A 376 -17.76 -0.63 31.64
C PHE A 376 -16.67 0.39 31.32
N GLY A 377 -15.57 -0.06 30.73
CA GLY A 377 -14.40 0.76 30.44
C GLY A 377 -13.33 0.67 31.53
N SER A 378 -12.40 1.62 31.51
CA SER A 378 -11.23 1.64 32.37
C SER A 378 -10.98 3.05 32.89
N VAL A 379 -10.24 3.15 33.99
CA VAL A 379 -10.00 4.40 34.72
C VAL A 379 -8.58 4.43 35.27
N LEU A 380 -8.15 5.60 35.74
CA LEU A 380 -7.00 5.77 36.62
C LEU A 380 -7.51 6.03 38.04
N SER A 381 -7.30 5.06 38.94
CA SER A 381 -7.84 5.06 40.30
C SER A 381 -6.79 4.79 41.38
N ASP A 382 -5.69 4.11 41.07
CA ASP A 382 -4.65 3.77 42.05
C ASP A 382 -3.98 5.06 42.62
N PRO A 383 -4.12 5.33 43.93
CA PRO A 383 -3.52 6.50 44.56
C PRO A 383 -2.00 6.52 44.43
N ALA A 384 -1.33 5.36 44.49
CA ALA A 384 0.12 5.25 44.40
C ALA A 384 0.63 5.64 43.01
N VAL A 385 -0.15 5.40 41.95
CA VAL A 385 0.18 5.83 40.59
C VAL A 385 -0.05 7.33 40.42
N LYS A 386 -1.16 7.86 40.97
CA LYS A 386 -1.46 9.30 40.91
C LYS A 386 -0.44 10.13 41.69
N GLU A 387 -0.03 9.67 42.86
CA GLU A 387 0.97 10.35 43.69
C GLU A 387 2.36 10.34 43.02
N ALA A 388 2.72 9.27 42.31
CA ALA A 388 3.96 9.20 41.52
C ALA A 388 4.05 10.26 40.40
N LEU A 389 2.91 10.80 39.97
CA LEU A 389 2.78 11.89 38.99
C LEU A 389 2.84 13.30 39.62
N SER A 390 2.96 13.41 40.93
CA SER A 390 3.10 14.72 41.59
C SER A 390 4.33 15.48 41.09
N PRO A 391 4.23 16.79 40.79
CA PRO A 391 3.12 17.70 41.12
C PRO A 391 2.20 18.08 39.95
N ILE A 392 2.07 17.25 38.91
CA ILE A 392 1.25 17.64 37.74
C ILE A 392 -0.22 17.86 38.12
N LYS A 393 -0.88 18.79 37.44
CA LYS A 393 -2.31 19.04 37.62
C LYS A 393 -3.16 17.92 37.01
N PHE A 394 -4.27 17.65 37.68
CA PHE A 394 -5.31 16.75 37.20
C PHE A 394 -6.59 17.54 36.91
N ASN A 395 -7.28 17.16 35.84
CA ASN A 395 -8.54 17.77 35.46
C ASN A 395 -9.71 17.24 36.32
N LYS A 396 -10.93 17.74 36.06
CA LYS A 396 -12.16 17.33 36.76
C LYS A 396 -12.50 15.83 36.65
N TRP A 397 -11.93 15.13 35.68
CA TRP A 397 -12.12 13.69 35.47
C TRP A 397 -11.08 12.84 36.22
N GLY A 398 -10.17 13.48 36.97
CA GLY A 398 -9.12 12.79 37.70
C GLY A 398 -8.05 12.21 36.80
N LEU A 399 -7.85 12.79 35.61
CA LEU A 399 -6.80 12.48 34.63
C LEU A 399 -5.79 13.63 34.52
N PRO A 400 -4.52 13.37 34.13
CA PRO A 400 -3.53 14.42 33.89
C PRO A 400 -4.05 15.49 32.92
N GLU A 401 -3.95 16.75 33.31
CA GLU A 401 -4.29 17.88 32.44
C GLU A 401 -3.12 18.19 31.51
N VAL A 402 -3.40 18.29 30.22
CA VAL A 402 -2.42 18.66 29.19
C VAL A 402 -2.96 19.77 28.30
N ASP A 403 -2.05 20.54 27.71
CA ASP A 403 -2.37 21.38 26.57
C ASP A 403 -2.62 20.48 25.33
N PRO A 404 -3.75 20.64 24.63
CA PRO A 404 -4.16 19.72 23.57
C PRO A 404 -3.34 19.85 22.28
N GLU A 405 -2.61 20.95 22.09
CA GLU A 405 -1.74 21.14 20.93
C GLU A 405 -0.36 20.54 21.21
N THR A 406 0.18 20.77 22.41
CA THR A 406 1.56 20.43 22.75
C THR A 406 1.71 19.10 23.48
N MET A 407 0.62 18.56 24.03
CA MET A 407 0.57 17.40 24.91
C MET A 407 1.36 17.60 26.22
N GLN A 408 1.72 18.84 26.55
CA GLN A 408 2.50 19.22 27.72
C GLN A 408 1.59 19.30 28.95
N THR A 409 2.05 18.78 30.08
CA THR A 409 1.34 18.91 31.37
C THR A 409 1.60 20.29 32.02
N SER A 410 1.12 20.50 33.25
CA SER A 410 1.51 21.68 34.03
C SER A 410 3.01 21.76 34.35
N GLU A 411 3.75 20.66 34.24
CA GLU A 411 5.20 20.62 34.39
C GLU A 411 5.87 20.63 33.00
N PRO A 412 6.73 21.62 32.68
CA PRO A 412 7.22 21.81 31.31
C PRO A 412 8.00 20.64 30.70
N TRP A 413 8.60 19.81 31.54
CA TRP A 413 9.41 18.66 31.12
C TRP A 413 8.62 17.36 31.03
N VAL A 414 7.32 17.39 31.35
CA VAL A 414 6.44 16.21 31.42
C VAL A 414 5.29 16.37 30.44
N PHE A 415 5.11 15.35 29.61
CA PHE A 415 4.10 15.27 28.55
C PHE A 415 3.26 14.01 28.77
N ALA A 416 2.04 13.96 28.24
CA ALA A 416 1.18 12.77 28.33
C ALA A 416 0.32 12.60 27.07
N GLY A 417 -0.06 11.36 26.76
CA GLY A 417 -0.86 11.06 25.57
C GLY A 417 -1.54 9.69 25.62
N GLY A 418 -2.46 9.46 24.69
CA GLY A 418 -3.29 8.25 24.60
C GLY A 418 -4.45 8.24 25.59
N ASP A 419 -4.98 7.06 25.91
CA ASP A 419 -6.17 6.89 26.76
C ASP A 419 -6.09 7.66 28.09
N LEU A 420 -4.88 7.86 28.63
CA LEU A 420 -4.63 8.56 29.89
C LEU A 420 -5.12 10.01 29.87
N VAL A 421 -5.09 10.68 28.72
CA VAL A 421 -5.54 12.07 28.56
C VAL A 421 -7.07 12.15 28.50
N GLY A 422 -7.74 11.03 28.19
CA GLY A 422 -9.20 10.94 28.11
C GLY A 422 -9.82 11.58 26.87
N LEU A 423 -9.00 11.92 25.86
CA LEU A 423 -9.44 12.43 24.56
C LEU A 423 -9.44 11.31 23.50
N ALA A 424 -8.33 10.60 23.37
CA ALA A 424 -8.20 9.46 22.47
C ALA A 424 -9.10 8.30 22.92
N ASN A 425 -9.78 7.67 21.97
CA ASN A 425 -10.56 6.44 22.17
C ASN A 425 -10.08 5.29 21.27
N THR A 426 -9.09 5.55 20.41
CA THR A 426 -8.58 4.60 19.42
C THR A 426 -7.05 4.50 19.47
N THR A 427 -6.53 3.41 18.90
CA THR A 427 -5.08 3.21 18.76
C THR A 427 -4.44 4.33 17.93
N VAL A 428 -5.06 4.76 16.83
CA VAL A 428 -4.49 5.76 15.92
C VAL A 428 -4.46 7.16 16.53
N GLU A 429 -5.44 7.52 17.35
CA GLU A 429 -5.40 8.78 18.13
C GLU A 429 -4.30 8.72 19.19
N SER A 430 -4.16 7.59 19.89
CA SER A 430 -3.06 7.41 20.86
C SER A 430 -1.69 7.53 20.19
N VAL A 431 -1.52 6.96 18.99
CA VAL A 431 -0.31 7.13 18.18
C VAL A 431 -0.10 8.61 17.84
N ASN A 432 -1.16 9.32 17.46
CA ASN A 432 -1.08 10.74 17.13
C ASN A 432 -0.68 11.60 18.34
N ASP A 433 -1.20 11.32 19.54
CA ASP A 433 -0.78 12.03 20.75
C ASP A 433 0.72 11.88 21.00
N GLY A 434 1.25 10.66 20.83
CA GLY A 434 2.69 10.41 20.91
C GLY A 434 3.50 11.14 19.83
N LYS A 435 3.00 11.17 18.59
CA LYS A 435 3.58 11.90 17.46
C LYS A 435 3.64 13.40 17.77
N GLN A 436 2.52 13.97 18.19
CA GLN A 436 2.40 15.39 18.54
C GLN A 436 3.34 15.75 19.69
N ALA A 437 3.31 14.97 20.78
CA ALA A 437 4.17 15.16 21.94
C ALA A 437 5.66 15.13 21.57
N SER A 438 6.08 14.27 20.64
CA SER A 438 7.49 14.14 20.25
C SER A 438 8.10 15.44 19.73
N TRP A 439 7.32 16.23 18.96
CA TRP A 439 7.78 17.52 18.45
C TRP A 439 7.97 18.55 19.56
N PHE A 440 7.07 18.59 20.53
CA PHE A 440 7.15 19.54 21.64
C PHE A 440 8.13 19.11 22.72
N ILE A 441 8.34 17.80 22.92
CA ILE A 441 9.47 17.27 23.70
C ILE A 441 10.78 17.69 23.03
N HIS A 442 10.89 17.54 21.71
CA HIS A 442 12.06 17.99 20.96
C HIS A 442 12.32 19.48 21.16
N ARG A 443 11.31 20.32 20.92
CA ARG A 443 11.39 21.77 21.14
C ARG A 443 11.78 22.12 22.58
N TYR A 444 11.20 21.44 23.56
CA TYR A 444 11.51 21.66 24.98
C TYR A 444 12.97 21.31 25.29
N VAL A 445 13.42 20.11 24.89
CA VAL A 445 14.78 19.65 25.16
C VAL A 445 15.80 20.55 24.45
N GLN A 446 15.61 20.88 23.18
CA GLN A 446 16.52 21.79 22.46
C GLN A 446 16.64 23.15 23.18
N ALA A 447 15.52 23.71 23.65
CA ALA A 447 15.53 24.96 24.40
C ALA A 447 16.30 24.85 25.74
N GLN A 448 16.26 23.70 26.43
CA GLN A 448 17.06 23.48 27.65
C GLN A 448 18.58 23.50 27.38
N TYR A 449 19.00 23.19 26.15
CA TYR A 449 20.40 23.24 25.72
C TYR A 449 20.72 24.52 24.90
N GLY A 450 19.85 25.53 24.93
CA GLY A 450 20.08 26.81 24.26
C GLY A 450 19.96 26.77 22.72
N ALA A 451 19.36 25.71 22.17
CA ALA A 451 19.12 25.56 20.74
C ALA A 451 17.67 25.91 20.38
N ALA A 452 17.49 26.57 19.23
CA ALA A 452 16.17 26.84 18.67
C ALA A 452 15.79 25.78 17.64
N VAL A 453 14.49 25.54 17.49
CA VAL A 453 13.91 24.67 16.46
C VAL A 453 13.00 25.48 15.54
N PRO A 454 12.75 25.03 14.30
CA PRO A 454 11.80 25.69 13.41
C PRO A 454 10.42 25.88 14.04
N VAL A 455 9.72 26.94 13.66
CA VAL A 455 8.34 27.19 14.15
C VAL A 455 7.37 26.16 13.57
N ARG A 456 7.58 25.78 12.30
CA ARG A 456 6.82 24.74 11.63
C ARG A 456 7.34 23.37 12.05
N PRO A 457 6.46 22.42 12.45
CA PRO A 457 6.87 21.05 12.73
C PRO A 457 7.52 20.34 11.53
N GLU A 458 8.67 19.73 11.77
CA GLU A 458 9.49 19.00 10.78
C GLU A 458 9.84 17.60 11.31
N LEU A 459 8.83 16.78 11.58
CA LEU A 459 9.04 15.39 12.01
C LEU A 459 9.62 14.55 10.84
N PRO A 460 10.71 13.79 11.04
CA PRO A 460 11.30 12.99 9.96
C PRO A 460 10.43 11.81 9.54
N LEU A 461 10.57 11.44 8.26
CA LEU A 461 9.91 10.28 7.65
C LEU A 461 10.50 8.95 8.16
N PHE A 462 9.86 7.85 7.76
CA PHE A 462 10.35 6.49 7.98
C PHE A 462 11.39 6.11 6.93
N HIS A 463 12.53 5.55 7.33
CA HIS A 463 13.61 5.16 6.42
C HIS A 463 14.05 3.71 6.59
N THR A 464 14.50 3.11 5.49
CA THR A 464 15.09 1.75 5.46
C THR A 464 16.34 1.72 4.56
N PRO A 465 17.14 0.63 4.56
CA PRO A 465 18.28 0.49 3.66
C PRO A 465 17.91 0.57 2.17
N VAL A 466 16.65 0.32 1.81
CA VAL A 466 16.16 0.46 0.43
C VAL A 466 16.28 1.90 -0.05
N ASP A 467 16.12 2.89 0.83
CA ASP A 467 16.20 4.31 0.44
C ASP A 467 17.60 4.74 0.00
N LEU A 468 18.63 3.98 0.40
CA LEU A 468 20.03 4.22 0.06
C LEU A 468 20.41 3.66 -1.32
N VAL A 469 19.52 2.92 -1.98
CA VAL A 469 19.78 2.35 -3.30
C VAL A 469 19.91 3.48 -4.33
N ASP A 470 21.04 3.48 -5.03
CA ASP A 470 21.31 4.42 -6.11
C ASP A 470 20.51 4.05 -7.37
N LEU A 471 19.77 5.02 -7.88
CA LEU A 471 19.00 4.91 -9.11
C LEU A 471 19.65 5.63 -10.29
N SER A 472 20.80 6.27 -10.07
CA SER A 472 21.45 7.06 -11.09
C SER A 472 21.83 6.22 -12.30
N VAL A 473 21.77 6.83 -13.47
CA VAL A 473 22.14 6.20 -14.73
C VAL A 473 22.78 7.22 -15.65
N GLU A 474 23.78 6.78 -16.41
CA GLU A 474 24.42 7.59 -17.45
C GLU A 474 23.99 7.07 -18.83
N MET A 475 23.62 7.98 -19.72
CA MET A 475 23.22 7.66 -21.09
C MET A 475 23.68 8.78 -22.02
N ALA A 476 24.37 8.42 -23.11
CA ALA A 476 24.89 9.38 -24.10
C ALA A 476 25.71 10.54 -23.49
N GLY A 477 26.47 10.25 -22.41
CA GLY A 477 27.28 11.25 -21.69
C GLY A 477 26.50 12.14 -20.71
N LEU A 478 25.18 11.95 -20.60
CA LEU A 478 24.31 12.68 -19.67
C LEU A 478 24.07 11.84 -18.41
N LYS A 479 24.13 12.48 -17.24
CA LYS A 479 23.88 11.84 -15.94
C LYS A 479 22.46 12.15 -15.49
N PHE A 480 21.73 11.12 -15.11
CA PHE A 480 20.37 11.21 -14.60
C PHE A 480 20.35 10.74 -13.15
N ALA A 481 19.78 11.52 -12.24
CA ALA A 481 19.67 11.14 -10.83
C ALA A 481 18.76 9.91 -10.60
N ASN A 482 17.82 9.69 -11.51
CA ASN A 482 16.99 8.49 -11.61
C ASN A 482 16.54 8.33 -13.09
N PRO A 483 16.04 7.16 -13.52
CA PRO A 483 15.77 6.93 -14.94
C PRO A 483 14.43 7.51 -15.42
N PHE A 484 13.67 8.24 -14.61
CA PHE A 484 12.31 8.68 -14.94
C PHE A 484 12.26 10.14 -15.36
N GLY A 485 11.51 10.42 -16.44
CA GLY A 485 11.32 11.77 -16.95
C GLY A 485 9.98 12.03 -17.59
N LEU A 486 9.61 13.31 -17.72
CA LEU A 486 8.40 13.70 -18.45
C LEU A 486 8.63 13.64 -19.95
N ALA A 487 7.75 12.94 -20.67
CA ALA A 487 7.75 12.94 -22.12
C ALA A 487 7.31 14.29 -22.70
N SER A 488 7.71 14.58 -23.95
CA SER A 488 7.22 15.74 -24.72
C SER A 488 5.72 15.58 -25.01
N ALA A 489 4.88 16.10 -24.12
CA ALA A 489 3.44 15.89 -24.12
C ALA A 489 2.71 16.88 -23.18
N THR A 490 1.43 16.62 -22.87
CA THR A 490 0.62 17.52 -22.05
C THR A 490 1.18 17.80 -20.65
N PRO A 491 1.85 16.87 -19.93
CA PRO A 491 2.47 17.20 -18.65
C PRO A 491 3.62 18.22 -18.75
N ALA A 492 4.10 18.49 -19.97
CA ALA A 492 5.12 19.50 -20.27
C ALA A 492 4.57 20.63 -21.15
N THR A 493 3.28 20.96 -21.06
CA THR A 493 2.65 22.03 -21.86
C THR A 493 3.26 23.41 -21.59
N SER A 494 3.84 23.64 -20.40
CA SER A 494 4.52 24.88 -20.03
C SER A 494 5.74 24.60 -19.15
N SER A 495 6.72 25.49 -19.18
CA SER A 495 7.94 25.40 -18.37
C SER A 495 7.68 25.41 -16.86
N ALA A 496 6.65 26.13 -16.40
CA ALA A 496 6.23 26.11 -15.00
C ALA A 496 5.76 24.71 -14.53
N MET A 497 5.27 23.85 -15.45
CA MET A 497 4.95 22.46 -15.11
C MET A 497 6.22 21.62 -14.97
N ILE A 498 7.21 21.85 -15.84
CA ILE A 498 8.51 21.18 -15.77
C ILE A 498 9.24 21.55 -14.48
N ARG A 499 9.24 22.83 -14.09
CA ARG A 499 9.77 23.29 -12.80
C ARG A 499 9.19 22.48 -11.63
N ARG A 500 7.86 22.40 -11.54
CA ARG A 500 7.18 21.63 -10.48
C ARG A 500 7.48 20.12 -10.55
N ALA A 501 7.77 19.60 -11.74
CA ALA A 501 8.19 18.21 -11.88
C ALA A 501 9.62 18.00 -11.33
N PHE A 502 10.55 18.92 -11.60
CA PHE A 502 11.88 18.88 -11.01
C PHE A 502 11.84 19.05 -9.49
N GLU A 503 11.03 19.98 -8.98
CA GLU A 503 10.78 20.14 -7.53
C GLU A 503 10.21 18.86 -6.89
N ALA A 504 9.40 18.10 -7.63
CA ALA A 504 8.88 16.80 -7.16
C ALA A 504 9.90 15.65 -7.24
N GLY A 505 11.02 15.83 -7.95
CA GLY A 505 12.10 14.83 -8.05
C GLY A 505 12.23 14.10 -9.39
N TRP A 506 11.56 14.56 -10.46
CA TRP A 506 11.77 14.00 -11.81
C TRP A 506 13.18 14.34 -12.29
N ALA A 507 13.98 13.34 -12.69
CA ALA A 507 15.38 13.56 -13.06
C ALA A 507 15.54 14.28 -14.40
N PHE A 508 14.58 14.11 -15.31
CA PHE A 508 14.61 14.80 -16.60
C PHE A 508 13.23 15.14 -17.12
N ALA A 509 13.17 16.06 -18.07
CA ALA A 509 11.94 16.41 -18.76
C ALA A 509 12.24 16.80 -20.20
N LEU A 510 11.23 16.61 -21.04
CA LEU A 510 11.21 17.15 -22.38
C LEU A 510 10.32 18.39 -22.43
N THR A 511 10.74 19.40 -23.18
CA THR A 511 9.81 20.46 -23.58
C THR A 511 8.71 19.86 -24.46
N LYS A 512 7.52 20.46 -24.46
CA LYS A 512 6.56 20.18 -25.53
C LYS A 512 7.22 20.56 -26.86
N THR A 513 7.10 19.70 -27.86
CA THR A 513 7.70 19.92 -29.19
C THR A 513 7.40 21.33 -29.67
N PHE A 514 8.40 22.11 -30.06
CA PHE A 514 8.22 23.44 -30.62
C PHE A 514 8.95 23.57 -31.96
N SER A 515 8.59 24.60 -32.72
CA SER A 515 9.07 24.86 -34.07
C SER A 515 9.44 26.34 -34.23
N LEU A 516 9.97 26.70 -35.40
CA LEU A 516 10.14 28.09 -35.81
C LEU A 516 8.77 28.79 -35.92
N ASP A 517 8.75 30.11 -35.79
CA ASP A 517 7.52 30.91 -35.78
C ASP A 517 6.71 30.78 -37.08
N LYS A 518 7.37 30.54 -38.21
CA LYS A 518 6.70 30.28 -39.50
C LYS A 518 5.84 29.02 -39.51
N ASP A 519 6.13 28.08 -38.62
CA ASP A 519 5.46 26.78 -38.49
C ASP A 519 4.45 26.76 -37.33
N ILE A 520 4.09 27.94 -36.79
CA ILE A 520 3.14 28.07 -35.69
C ILE A 520 1.83 27.31 -35.96
N VAL A 521 1.30 26.71 -34.91
CA VAL A 521 0.09 25.89 -34.96
C VAL A 521 -1.00 26.46 -34.07
N THR A 522 -2.23 26.00 -34.30
CA THR A 522 -3.37 26.28 -33.45
C THR A 522 -4.10 24.96 -33.20
N ASN A 523 -4.30 24.61 -31.94
CA ASN A 523 -4.98 23.40 -31.56
C ASN A 523 -6.49 23.51 -31.77
N VAL A 524 -7.13 22.38 -32.07
CA VAL A 524 -8.59 22.26 -32.08
C VAL A 524 -9.13 21.82 -30.71
N SER A 525 -10.46 21.87 -30.52
CA SER A 525 -11.11 21.35 -29.31
C SER A 525 -12.49 20.76 -29.64
N PRO A 526 -12.89 19.63 -29.02
CA PRO A 526 -12.12 18.77 -28.11
C PRO A 526 -10.98 18.02 -28.83
N ARG A 527 -9.91 17.67 -28.09
CA ARG A 527 -8.70 17.06 -28.70
C ARG A 527 -8.01 15.96 -27.91
N ILE A 528 -8.40 15.70 -26.67
CA ILE A 528 -7.89 14.59 -25.86
C ILE A 528 -9.09 13.91 -25.24
N ILE A 529 -9.17 12.59 -25.37
CA ILE A 529 -10.28 11.78 -24.88
C ILE A 529 -9.76 10.54 -24.16
N ARG A 530 -10.59 10.01 -23.26
CA ARG A 530 -10.33 8.70 -22.63
C ARG A 530 -10.35 7.58 -23.67
N GLY A 531 -9.61 6.53 -23.38
CA GLY A 531 -9.61 5.31 -24.16
C GLY A 531 -10.82 4.42 -23.89
N THR A 532 -11.34 3.78 -24.93
CA THR A 532 -12.38 2.73 -24.86
C THR A 532 -11.78 1.32 -24.76
N THR A 533 -10.45 1.21 -24.70
CA THR A 533 -9.68 -0.05 -24.79
C THR A 533 -9.88 -1.01 -23.61
N SER A 534 -10.52 -0.57 -22.53
CA SER A 534 -10.86 -1.40 -21.37
C SER A 534 -12.35 -1.33 -20.99
N GLY A 535 -13.23 -1.10 -21.97
CA GLY A 535 -14.68 -1.05 -21.75
C GLY A 535 -15.14 0.24 -21.08
N PRO A 536 -16.36 0.28 -20.50
CA PRO A 536 -16.97 1.48 -19.94
C PRO A 536 -16.48 1.81 -18.52
N LEU A 537 -15.17 1.71 -18.26
CA LEU A 537 -14.55 2.10 -16.99
C LEU A 537 -14.12 3.57 -17.03
N TYR A 538 -14.58 4.37 -16.07
CA TYR A 538 -14.31 5.80 -15.95
C TYR A 538 -13.46 6.08 -14.71
N GLY A 539 -12.95 7.30 -14.60
CA GLY A 539 -12.13 7.72 -13.46
C GLY A 539 -10.69 7.20 -13.56
N PRO A 540 -10.09 6.73 -12.45
CA PRO A 540 -8.66 6.47 -12.34
C PRO A 540 -8.20 5.36 -13.28
N GLY A 541 -6.93 5.42 -13.70
CA GLY A 541 -6.28 4.33 -14.42
C GLY A 541 -6.88 4.05 -15.80
N GLN A 542 -7.23 5.09 -16.56
CA GLN A 542 -7.63 4.92 -17.96
C GLN A 542 -6.55 4.15 -18.72
N SER A 543 -6.96 3.05 -19.37
CA SER A 543 -6.02 2.14 -20.04
C SER A 543 -5.35 2.77 -21.27
N SER A 544 -5.98 3.79 -21.84
CA SER A 544 -5.39 4.61 -22.89
C SER A 544 -6.02 6.00 -22.92
N PHE A 545 -5.38 6.89 -23.68
CA PHE A 545 -5.97 8.12 -24.17
C PHE A 545 -5.74 8.21 -25.67
N LEU A 546 -6.64 8.87 -26.38
CA LEU A 546 -6.40 9.32 -27.76
C LEU A 546 -6.32 10.84 -27.80
N ASN A 547 -5.35 11.36 -28.54
CA ASN A 547 -5.22 12.78 -28.78
C ASN A 547 -5.12 13.12 -30.27
N ILE A 548 -5.65 14.28 -30.64
CA ILE A 548 -5.44 14.96 -31.93
C ILE A 548 -4.77 16.33 -31.68
N GLU A 549 -3.90 16.39 -30.67
CA GLU A 549 -3.18 17.61 -30.26
C GLU A 549 -1.90 17.81 -31.07
N LEU A 550 -1.65 19.02 -31.57
CA LEU A 550 -0.46 19.33 -32.35
C LEU A 550 0.78 19.53 -31.46
N ILE A 551 1.83 20.13 -32.04
CA ILE A 551 2.99 20.64 -31.30
C ILE A 551 2.58 21.82 -30.39
N SER A 552 3.55 22.39 -29.66
CA SER A 552 3.36 23.56 -28.81
C SER A 552 2.76 24.74 -29.59
N GLU A 553 1.75 25.39 -29.02
CA GLU A 553 1.27 26.70 -29.48
C GLU A 553 2.15 27.86 -28.99
N LYS A 554 3.07 27.60 -28.05
CA LYS A 554 4.07 28.56 -27.58
C LYS A 554 5.29 28.57 -28.50
N THR A 555 5.86 29.75 -28.70
CA THR A 555 6.94 30.04 -29.65
C THR A 555 8.27 29.41 -29.25
N ALA A 556 9.21 29.32 -30.21
CA ALA A 556 10.59 28.92 -29.93
C ALA A 556 11.26 29.84 -28.91
N ALA A 557 10.99 31.17 -28.98
CA ALA A 557 11.54 32.14 -28.03
C ALA A 557 11.12 31.84 -26.58
N TYR A 558 9.83 31.53 -26.35
CA TYR A 558 9.34 31.13 -25.04
C TYR A 558 10.09 29.91 -24.50
N TRP A 559 10.26 28.88 -25.34
CA TRP A 559 10.90 27.64 -24.93
C TRP A 559 12.40 27.80 -24.70
N CYS A 560 13.11 28.53 -25.57
CA CYS A 560 14.53 28.80 -25.40
C CYS A 560 14.78 29.57 -24.10
N GLN A 561 14.04 30.66 -23.85
CA GLN A 561 14.16 31.38 -22.58
C GLN A 561 13.85 30.47 -21.37
N SER A 562 12.78 29.69 -21.47
CA SER A 562 12.39 28.76 -20.39
C SER A 562 13.45 27.67 -20.12
N ILE A 563 14.14 27.18 -21.16
CA ILE A 563 15.23 26.21 -21.02
C ILE A 563 16.37 26.85 -20.24
N THR A 564 16.76 28.07 -20.60
CA THR A 564 17.81 28.81 -19.87
C THR A 564 17.45 28.99 -18.39
N GLU A 565 16.21 29.39 -18.10
CA GLU A 565 15.72 29.56 -16.72
C GLU A 565 15.72 28.23 -15.94
N LEU A 566 15.21 27.15 -16.54
CA LEU A 566 15.14 25.85 -15.88
C LEU A 566 16.53 25.27 -15.63
N LYS A 567 17.49 25.44 -16.55
CA LYS A 567 18.86 24.94 -16.36
C LYS A 567 19.67 25.78 -15.40
N ALA A 568 19.39 27.08 -15.27
CA ALA A 568 19.97 27.91 -14.23
C ALA A 568 19.54 27.44 -12.83
N ASP A 569 18.26 27.10 -12.67
CA ASP A 569 17.70 26.72 -11.38
C ASP A 569 17.89 25.24 -11.03
N PHE A 570 17.97 24.38 -12.05
CA PHE A 570 18.08 22.92 -11.92
C PHE A 570 19.22 22.38 -12.79
N PRO A 571 20.49 22.68 -12.42
CA PRO A 571 21.66 22.29 -13.23
C PRO A 571 21.80 20.77 -13.36
N ASP A 572 21.41 20.01 -12.33
CA ASP A 572 21.55 18.55 -12.27
C ASP A 572 20.39 17.79 -12.95
N ASN A 573 19.26 18.47 -13.22
CA ASN A 573 18.13 17.86 -13.91
C ASN A 573 18.32 18.00 -15.42
N VAL A 574 18.19 16.90 -16.15
CA VAL A 574 18.39 16.89 -17.61
C VAL A 574 17.17 17.49 -18.30
N LEU A 575 17.37 18.51 -19.14
CA LEU A 575 16.33 19.15 -19.94
C LEU A 575 16.58 18.94 -21.42
N ILE A 576 15.67 18.20 -22.07
CA ILE A 576 15.77 17.84 -23.49
C ILE A 576 14.80 18.70 -24.30
N ALA A 577 15.30 19.48 -25.25
CA ALA A 577 14.46 20.30 -26.11
C ALA A 577 13.86 19.46 -27.24
N SER A 578 12.54 19.31 -27.27
CA SER A 578 11.85 18.60 -28.34
C SER A 578 11.56 19.54 -29.51
N LEU A 579 12.04 19.20 -30.71
CA LEU A 579 12.02 20.07 -31.89
C LEU A 579 11.30 19.42 -33.08
N MET A 580 10.72 20.24 -33.96
CA MET A 580 10.19 19.78 -35.24
C MET A 580 10.20 20.88 -36.30
N CYS A 581 10.61 20.53 -37.52
CA CYS A 581 10.60 21.38 -38.71
C CYS A 581 10.04 20.62 -39.92
N THR A 582 9.76 21.35 -41.02
CA THR A 582 9.62 20.73 -42.35
C THR A 582 10.89 19.98 -42.76
N TYR A 583 10.83 19.17 -43.82
CA TYR A 583 12.01 18.57 -44.43
C TYR A 583 12.87 19.63 -45.15
N ASN A 584 13.49 20.50 -44.37
CA ASN A 584 14.33 21.60 -44.82
C ASN A 584 15.59 21.66 -43.94
N LYS A 585 16.76 21.67 -44.59
CA LYS A 585 18.05 21.64 -43.91
C LYS A 585 18.29 22.88 -43.04
N ASP A 586 17.98 24.06 -43.57
CA ASP A 586 18.28 25.32 -42.91
C ASP A 586 17.39 25.47 -41.66
N ASP A 587 16.13 25.06 -41.74
CA ASP A 587 15.18 25.10 -40.62
C ASP A 587 15.63 24.21 -39.45
N TRP A 588 16.01 22.96 -39.74
CA TRP A 588 16.52 22.05 -38.72
C TRP A 588 17.84 22.54 -38.13
N THR A 589 18.68 23.19 -38.93
CA THR A 589 19.95 23.77 -38.48
C THR A 589 19.70 24.94 -37.53
N GLU A 590 18.86 25.89 -37.95
CA GLU A 590 18.51 27.09 -37.18
C GLU A 590 17.88 26.72 -35.84
N LEU A 591 16.81 25.91 -35.86
CA LEU A 591 16.08 25.57 -34.65
C LEU A 591 16.94 24.74 -33.67
N ALA A 592 17.76 23.83 -34.17
CA ALA A 592 18.68 23.05 -33.33
C ALA A 592 19.72 23.95 -32.65
N GLN A 593 20.30 24.91 -33.39
CA GLN A 593 21.25 25.87 -32.83
C GLN A 593 20.61 26.80 -31.81
N MET A 594 19.38 27.25 -32.05
CA MET A 594 18.62 28.04 -31.05
C MET A 594 18.42 27.26 -29.75
N ALA A 595 18.03 25.99 -29.86
CA ALA A 595 17.81 25.14 -28.69
C ALA A 595 19.11 24.81 -27.95
N GLU A 596 20.22 24.51 -28.65
CA GLU A 596 21.53 24.32 -28.03
C GLU A 596 22.01 25.60 -27.34
N ALA A 597 21.89 26.76 -28.00
CA ALA A 597 22.29 28.05 -27.44
C ALA A 597 21.51 28.43 -26.18
N SER A 598 20.29 27.90 -26.01
CA SER A 598 19.49 28.11 -24.81
C SER A 598 19.98 27.34 -23.57
N GLY A 599 20.92 26.41 -23.75
CA GLY A 599 21.50 25.59 -22.69
C GLY A 599 20.83 24.23 -22.51
N ALA A 600 20.05 23.73 -23.48
CA ALA A 600 19.49 22.39 -23.41
C ALA A 600 20.60 21.33 -23.30
N ASP A 601 20.39 20.31 -22.46
CA ASP A 601 21.38 19.24 -22.29
C ASP A 601 21.42 18.30 -23.51
N ALA A 602 20.29 18.17 -24.21
CA ALA A 602 20.14 17.41 -25.43
C ALA A 602 18.93 17.86 -26.25
N LEU A 603 18.82 17.35 -27.47
CA LEU A 603 17.66 17.55 -28.34
C LEU A 603 16.87 16.25 -28.58
N GLU A 604 15.56 16.35 -28.75
CA GLU A 604 14.71 15.26 -29.24
C GLU A 604 14.03 15.67 -30.55
N LEU A 605 14.37 15.00 -31.66
CA LEU A 605 13.83 15.29 -32.98
C LEU A 605 12.48 14.57 -33.12
N ASN A 606 11.38 15.30 -33.11
CA ASN A 606 10.05 14.73 -33.24
C ASN A 606 9.74 14.45 -34.71
N LEU A 607 10.05 13.23 -35.15
CA LEU A 607 9.79 12.75 -36.52
C LEU A 607 8.49 11.95 -36.60
N SER A 608 7.59 12.08 -35.62
CA SER A 608 6.64 10.99 -35.36
C SER A 608 5.20 11.40 -35.08
N CYS A 609 4.88 12.69 -35.03
CA CYS A 609 3.51 13.14 -34.80
C CYS A 609 2.58 12.62 -35.93
N PRO A 610 1.58 11.76 -35.63
CA PRO A 610 0.81 11.08 -36.66
C PRO A 610 -0.32 11.91 -37.26
N HIS A 611 -0.64 13.07 -36.67
CA HIS A 611 -1.82 13.86 -37.02
C HIS A 611 -1.50 15.34 -37.22
N GLY A 612 -2.16 15.96 -38.21
CA GLY A 612 -2.07 17.39 -38.55
C GLY A 612 -0.72 17.89 -39.10
N MET A 613 0.37 17.16 -38.86
CA MET A 613 1.72 17.55 -39.29
C MET A 613 2.18 16.79 -40.55
N GLY A 614 1.68 15.56 -40.76
CA GLY A 614 1.96 14.78 -41.98
C GLY A 614 1.48 15.47 -43.26
N GLU A 615 0.31 16.14 -43.19
CA GLU A 615 -0.25 16.94 -44.29
C GLU A 615 0.64 18.15 -44.65
N ARG A 616 1.52 18.57 -43.73
CA ARG A 616 2.50 19.66 -43.93
C ARG A 616 3.90 19.13 -44.28
N GLY A 617 4.05 17.83 -44.54
CA GLY A 617 5.35 17.20 -44.82
C GLY A 617 6.27 17.09 -43.59
N MET A 618 5.71 17.13 -42.38
CA MET A 618 6.43 17.06 -41.10
C MET A 618 6.05 15.81 -40.29
N GLY A 619 6.77 15.54 -39.21
CA GLY A 619 6.42 14.49 -38.26
C GLY A 619 6.41 13.12 -38.94
N LEU A 620 5.29 12.38 -38.83
CA LEU A 620 5.13 11.03 -39.37
C LEU A 620 5.51 10.91 -40.86
N ALA A 621 5.28 11.96 -41.66
CA ALA A 621 5.66 11.97 -43.08
C ALA A 621 7.18 11.78 -43.29
N CYS A 622 8.01 12.24 -42.35
CA CYS A 622 9.46 12.03 -42.36
C CYS A 622 9.85 10.73 -41.63
N GLY A 623 9.27 10.45 -40.46
CA GLY A 623 9.71 9.33 -39.61
C GLY A 623 9.35 7.93 -40.11
N GLN A 624 8.61 7.81 -41.20
CA GLN A 624 8.32 6.53 -41.87
C GLN A 624 9.33 6.18 -42.97
N ASP A 625 10.18 7.12 -43.36
CA ASP A 625 11.17 6.94 -44.42
C ASP A 625 12.61 6.97 -43.85
N PRO A 626 13.35 5.85 -43.91
CA PRO A 626 14.73 5.80 -43.44
C PRO A 626 15.65 6.88 -44.07
N GLU A 627 15.45 7.25 -45.33
CA GLU A 627 16.29 8.24 -46.00
C GLU A 627 16.09 9.63 -45.42
N LEU A 628 14.83 10.04 -45.22
CA LEU A 628 14.50 11.34 -44.64
C LEU A 628 15.03 11.44 -43.20
N VAL A 629 14.84 10.38 -42.40
CA VAL A 629 15.36 10.32 -41.01
C VAL A 629 16.88 10.46 -40.98
N ARG A 630 17.60 9.72 -41.84
CA ARG A 630 19.06 9.80 -41.93
C ARG A 630 19.53 11.20 -42.27
N ASN A 631 18.88 11.85 -43.24
CA ASN A 631 19.25 13.20 -43.69
C ASN A 631 18.99 14.25 -42.61
N ILE A 632 17.83 14.22 -41.95
CA ILE A 632 17.52 15.13 -40.83
C ILE A 632 18.56 14.98 -39.71
N CYS A 633 18.84 13.74 -39.29
CA CYS A 633 19.84 13.49 -38.25
C CYS A 633 21.22 14.02 -38.66
N ARG A 634 21.61 13.85 -39.94
CA ARG A 634 22.87 14.37 -40.47
C ARG A 634 22.94 15.90 -40.42
N TRP A 635 21.84 16.59 -40.73
CA TRP A 635 21.78 18.04 -40.66
C TRP A 635 21.91 18.53 -39.22
N VAL A 636 21.17 17.95 -38.29
CA VAL A 636 21.24 18.31 -36.87
C VAL A 636 22.61 18.00 -36.29
N ARG A 637 23.21 16.84 -36.61
CA ARG A 637 24.55 16.50 -36.13
C ARG A 637 25.62 17.50 -36.57
N GLN A 638 25.48 18.06 -37.79
CA GLN A 638 26.37 19.10 -38.30
C GLN A 638 26.12 20.46 -37.62
N ALA A 639 24.90 20.69 -37.15
CA ALA A 639 24.47 21.97 -36.58
C ALA A 639 24.86 22.14 -35.10
N VAL A 640 24.81 21.06 -34.30
CA VAL A 640 24.99 21.11 -32.84
C VAL A 640 26.07 20.14 -32.33
N ARG A 641 26.55 20.34 -31.11
CA ARG A 641 27.52 19.49 -30.41
C ARG A 641 26.89 18.67 -29.28
N ILE A 642 25.85 19.18 -28.64
CA ILE A 642 25.10 18.42 -27.63
C ILE A 642 24.50 17.12 -28.21
N PRO A 643 24.21 16.11 -27.38
CA PRO A 643 23.56 14.89 -27.83
C PRO A 643 22.17 15.16 -28.42
N PHE A 644 21.75 14.34 -29.38
CA PHE A 644 20.37 14.36 -29.84
C PHE A 644 19.81 12.97 -30.14
N PHE A 645 18.48 12.85 -29.97
CA PHE A 645 17.75 11.60 -30.09
C PHE A 645 16.63 11.73 -31.12
N ALA A 646 16.52 10.78 -32.05
CA ALA A 646 15.38 10.74 -32.97
C ALA A 646 14.19 10.04 -32.29
N LYS A 647 13.05 10.73 -32.15
CA LYS A 647 11.82 10.11 -31.64
C LYS A 647 11.11 9.38 -32.76
N LEU A 648 10.95 8.06 -32.60
CA LEU A 648 10.47 7.15 -33.63
C LEU A 648 8.96 6.88 -33.52
N THR A 649 8.32 6.67 -34.65
CA THR A 649 6.90 6.34 -34.75
C THR A 649 6.75 4.83 -34.73
N PRO A 650 5.80 4.27 -33.96
CA PRO A 650 5.50 2.85 -34.03
C PRO A 650 4.72 2.48 -35.30
N ASN A 651 4.27 3.48 -36.08
CA ASN A 651 3.42 3.32 -37.26
C ASN A 651 4.25 3.04 -38.52
N VAL A 652 5.18 2.09 -38.42
CA VAL A 652 6.06 1.63 -39.51
C VAL A 652 6.12 0.11 -39.52
N THR A 653 6.37 -0.47 -40.69
CA THR A 653 6.55 -1.91 -40.83
C THR A 653 7.78 -2.40 -40.07
N ASP A 654 8.91 -1.71 -40.23
CA ASP A 654 10.18 -2.05 -39.57
C ASP A 654 10.80 -0.82 -38.90
N ILE A 655 10.60 -0.70 -37.58
CA ILE A 655 11.17 0.38 -36.79
C ILE A 655 12.69 0.28 -36.64
N VAL A 656 13.28 -0.90 -36.81
CA VAL A 656 14.73 -1.10 -36.72
C VAL A 656 15.43 -0.41 -37.88
N SER A 657 14.86 -0.45 -39.09
CA SER A 657 15.38 0.30 -40.24
C SER A 657 15.47 1.80 -39.99
N ILE A 658 14.45 2.38 -39.34
CA ILE A 658 14.41 3.80 -38.99
C ILE A 658 15.43 4.13 -37.90
N ALA A 659 15.53 3.29 -36.86
CA ALA A 659 16.53 3.47 -35.80
C ALA A 659 17.96 3.39 -36.36
N THR A 660 18.20 2.47 -37.31
CA THR A 660 19.49 2.33 -37.99
C THR A 660 19.81 3.56 -38.81
N ALA A 661 18.84 4.08 -39.58
CA ALA A 661 19.00 5.32 -40.32
C ALA A 661 19.30 6.54 -39.43
N ALA A 662 18.63 6.66 -38.28
CA ALA A 662 18.92 7.71 -37.30
C ALA A 662 20.37 7.62 -36.78
N LYS A 663 20.81 6.40 -36.42
CA LYS A 663 22.19 6.15 -35.99
C LYS A 663 23.21 6.48 -37.09
N GLU A 664 22.96 6.05 -38.33
CA GLU A 664 23.80 6.37 -39.50
C GLU A 664 23.85 7.86 -39.81
N GLY A 665 22.77 8.59 -39.50
CA GLY A 665 22.71 10.05 -39.60
C GLY A 665 23.46 10.76 -38.46
N GLY A 666 23.94 10.03 -37.44
CA GLY A 666 24.72 10.58 -36.33
C GLY A 666 23.91 10.90 -35.08
N ALA A 667 22.68 10.38 -34.94
CA ALA A 667 21.95 10.46 -33.68
C ALA A 667 22.69 9.70 -32.57
N ASP A 668 22.68 10.24 -31.36
CA ASP A 668 23.31 9.65 -30.17
C ASP A 668 22.43 8.57 -29.52
N GLY A 669 21.19 8.45 -29.96
CA GLY A 669 20.20 7.49 -29.50
C GLY A 669 18.84 7.70 -30.16
N VAL A 670 17.85 6.94 -29.71
CA VAL A 670 16.46 7.07 -30.18
C VAL A 670 15.46 7.05 -29.03
N THR A 671 14.35 7.76 -29.21
CA THR A 671 13.18 7.62 -28.32
C THR A 671 12.18 6.67 -28.96
N ALA A 672 11.88 5.56 -28.28
CA ALA A 672 10.98 4.50 -28.76
C ALA A 672 9.81 4.31 -27.78
N THR A 673 8.57 4.68 -28.09
CA THR A 673 8.08 5.26 -29.36
C THR A 673 7.06 6.37 -29.14
N ASN A 674 6.74 7.14 -30.17
CA ASN A 674 5.55 8.00 -30.16
C ASN A 674 4.24 7.17 -30.10
N THR A 675 3.12 7.85 -30.17
CA THR A 675 1.76 7.28 -30.14
C THR A 675 1.42 6.40 -31.35
N VAL A 676 0.50 5.45 -31.14
CA VAL A 676 -0.01 4.56 -32.19
C VAL A 676 -1.20 5.24 -32.86
N SER A 677 -1.21 5.31 -34.19
CA SER A 677 -2.31 5.94 -34.94
C SER A 677 -3.60 5.14 -34.79
N GLY A 678 -4.73 5.81 -34.57
CA GLY A 678 -6.02 5.13 -34.45
C GLY A 678 -7.23 6.05 -34.39
N LEU A 679 -8.40 5.43 -34.25
CA LEU A 679 -9.69 6.06 -34.01
C LEU A 679 -10.31 5.38 -32.77
N MET A 680 -10.60 6.16 -31.72
CA MET A 680 -10.95 5.56 -30.42
C MET A 680 -12.37 4.99 -30.37
N GLY A 681 -13.30 5.60 -31.09
CA GLY A 681 -14.66 5.13 -31.15
C GLY A 681 -15.61 6.08 -31.85
N LEU A 682 -16.76 5.53 -32.20
CA LEU A 682 -17.92 6.25 -32.70
C LEU A 682 -19.07 6.06 -31.70
N THR A 683 -19.94 7.04 -31.60
CA THR A 683 -21.24 6.90 -30.92
C THR A 683 -22.20 6.08 -31.78
N ALA A 684 -23.34 5.69 -31.20
CA ALA A 684 -24.33 4.85 -31.88
C ALA A 684 -24.93 5.49 -33.15
N ASP A 685 -24.92 6.83 -33.26
CA ASP A 685 -25.35 7.57 -34.44
C ASP A 685 -24.27 7.69 -35.54
N GLY A 686 -23.09 7.07 -35.32
CA GLY A 686 -21.95 7.12 -36.24
C GLY A 686 -21.06 8.35 -36.09
N THR A 687 -21.38 9.30 -35.19
CA THR A 687 -20.52 10.45 -34.95
C THR A 687 -19.27 10.07 -34.14
N PRO A 688 -18.10 10.70 -34.39
CA PRO A 688 -16.87 10.33 -33.71
C PRO A 688 -16.77 10.94 -32.31
N TRP A 689 -15.87 10.39 -31.49
CA TRP A 689 -15.34 11.09 -30.32
C TRP A 689 -13.81 11.03 -30.36
N PRO A 690 -13.09 12.17 -30.36
CA PRO A 690 -13.58 13.55 -30.28
C PRO A 690 -14.32 14.01 -31.55
N ALA A 691 -15.32 14.88 -31.39
CA ALA A 691 -16.07 15.54 -32.46
C ALA A 691 -15.83 17.06 -32.42
N VAL A 692 -15.25 17.60 -33.49
CA VAL A 692 -14.85 19.01 -33.62
C VAL A 692 -15.81 19.77 -34.55
N GLY A 693 -16.23 20.96 -34.09
CA GLY A 693 -17.09 21.89 -34.84
C GLY A 693 -18.53 21.41 -35.03
N ALA A 694 -19.36 22.24 -35.67
CA ALA A 694 -20.79 21.95 -35.89
C ALA A 694 -21.04 20.69 -36.73
N GLN A 695 -20.11 20.36 -37.63
CA GLN A 695 -20.16 19.16 -38.47
C GLN A 695 -19.66 17.89 -37.74
N LYS A 696 -19.27 17.99 -36.46
CA LYS A 696 -18.81 16.88 -35.61
C LYS A 696 -17.69 16.05 -36.27
N ARG A 697 -16.72 16.72 -36.90
CA ARG A 697 -15.64 16.06 -37.64
C ARG A 697 -14.57 15.50 -36.70
N THR A 698 -13.79 14.55 -37.19
CA THR A 698 -12.58 14.07 -36.51
C THR A 698 -11.49 13.75 -37.53
N THR A 699 -10.30 13.43 -37.03
CA THR A 699 -9.20 12.82 -37.79
C THR A 699 -8.60 11.69 -36.97
N TYR A 700 -7.72 10.88 -37.56
CA TYR A 700 -6.97 9.89 -36.79
C TYR A 700 -6.10 10.58 -35.76
N GLY A 701 -6.06 10.02 -34.55
CA GLY A 701 -5.27 10.53 -33.44
C GLY A 701 -4.21 9.55 -32.97
N GLY A 702 -3.38 10.01 -32.05
CA GLY A 702 -2.39 9.20 -31.37
C GLY A 702 -2.93 8.55 -30.10
N VAL A 703 -2.96 7.21 -30.07
CA VAL A 703 -3.24 6.40 -28.89
C VAL A 703 -1.98 6.32 -28.00
N SER A 704 -2.17 6.53 -26.71
CA SER A 704 -1.15 6.48 -25.66
C SER A 704 -1.63 5.64 -24.46
N GLY A 705 -0.78 5.46 -23.45
CA GLY A 705 -1.11 4.72 -22.23
C GLY A 705 -0.77 3.23 -22.29
N ILE A 706 -1.23 2.48 -21.29
CA ILE A 706 -0.86 1.07 -21.10
C ILE A 706 -1.28 0.17 -22.26
N ALA A 707 -2.33 0.55 -23.00
CA ALA A 707 -2.80 -0.19 -24.16
C ALA A 707 -1.73 -0.32 -25.27
N ILE A 708 -0.80 0.63 -25.36
CA ILE A 708 0.29 0.59 -26.35
C ILE A 708 1.60 0.03 -25.80
N ARG A 709 1.68 -0.30 -24.50
CA ARG A 709 2.89 -0.84 -23.87
C ARG A 709 3.46 -2.07 -24.61
N PRO A 710 2.65 -3.05 -25.06
CA PRO A 710 3.19 -4.19 -25.80
C PRO A 710 3.90 -3.80 -27.11
N ILE A 711 3.41 -2.78 -27.80
CA ILE A 711 4.01 -2.26 -29.03
C ILE A 711 5.34 -1.56 -28.71
N ALA A 712 5.37 -0.74 -27.66
CA ALA A 712 6.57 -0.06 -27.22
C ALA A 712 7.66 -1.03 -26.71
N LEU A 713 7.31 -2.05 -25.91
CA LEU A 713 8.24 -3.09 -25.46
C LEU A 713 8.85 -3.86 -26.64
N ARG A 714 8.03 -4.20 -27.65
CA ARG A 714 8.53 -4.80 -28.89
C ARG A 714 9.52 -3.88 -29.61
N ALA A 715 9.18 -2.60 -29.75
CA ALA A 715 10.04 -1.63 -30.43
C ALA A 715 11.40 -1.49 -29.72
N VAL A 716 11.38 -1.26 -28.40
CA VAL A 716 12.59 -1.10 -27.58
C VAL A 716 13.48 -2.34 -27.66
N SER A 717 12.91 -3.53 -27.44
CA SER A 717 13.68 -4.78 -27.47
C SER A 717 14.21 -5.11 -28.87
N ALA A 718 13.45 -4.86 -29.94
CA ALA A 718 13.92 -5.07 -31.31
C ALA A 718 15.09 -4.15 -31.66
N ILE A 719 14.99 -2.86 -31.30
CA ILE A 719 16.07 -1.88 -31.51
C ILE A 719 17.30 -2.27 -30.70
N ALA A 720 17.15 -2.60 -29.42
CA ALA A 720 18.27 -2.97 -28.56
C ALA A 720 19.00 -4.25 -29.02
N ARG A 721 18.28 -5.22 -29.59
CA ARG A 721 18.88 -6.43 -30.19
C ARG A 721 19.62 -6.12 -31.48
N ALA A 722 19.05 -5.29 -32.35
CA ALA A 722 19.62 -4.97 -33.65
C ALA A 722 20.80 -3.99 -33.56
N LEU A 723 20.77 -3.07 -32.58
CA LEU A 723 21.77 -2.04 -32.36
C LEU A 723 22.29 -2.09 -30.90
N PRO A 724 23.06 -3.14 -30.52
CA PRO A 724 23.56 -3.29 -29.15
C PRO A 724 24.33 -2.06 -28.68
N GLY A 725 24.02 -1.59 -27.46
CA GLY A 725 24.65 -0.42 -26.85
C GLY A 725 24.20 0.94 -27.41
N PHE A 726 23.32 0.97 -28.41
CA PHE A 726 22.74 2.22 -28.89
C PHE A 726 21.71 2.75 -27.87
N PRO A 727 21.85 3.98 -27.36
CA PRO A 727 20.95 4.52 -26.34
C PRO A 727 19.48 4.55 -26.77
N VAL A 728 18.60 4.07 -25.88
CA VAL A 728 17.15 4.08 -26.08
C VAL A 728 16.46 4.75 -24.90
N LEU A 729 15.67 5.78 -25.20
CA LEU A 729 14.72 6.40 -24.28
C LEU A 729 13.36 5.74 -24.51
N ALA A 730 12.87 4.96 -23.55
CA ALA A 730 11.59 4.28 -23.70
C ALA A 730 10.41 5.21 -23.43
N THR A 731 9.35 5.09 -24.22
CA THR A 731 8.04 5.67 -23.90
C THR A 731 6.90 4.89 -24.54
N GLY A 732 5.79 4.76 -23.80
CA GLY A 732 4.65 3.95 -24.20
C GLY A 732 4.10 3.12 -23.05
N GLY A 733 3.19 3.71 -22.28
CA GLY A 733 2.47 2.99 -21.22
C GLY A 733 3.29 2.64 -19.99
N ILE A 734 4.39 3.35 -19.70
CA ILE A 734 5.09 3.27 -18.41
C ILE A 734 4.24 3.99 -17.36
N ASP A 735 3.91 3.29 -16.29
CA ASP A 735 3.01 3.79 -15.23
C ASP A 735 3.42 3.37 -13.81
N SER A 736 4.53 2.65 -13.65
CA SER A 736 5.02 2.14 -12.37
C SER A 736 6.52 1.85 -12.43
N ALA A 737 7.14 1.62 -11.28
CA ALA A 737 8.51 1.11 -11.21
C ALA A 737 8.65 -0.28 -11.86
N GLU A 738 7.67 -1.16 -11.69
CA GLU A 738 7.66 -2.50 -12.29
C GLU A 738 7.66 -2.42 -13.81
N SER A 739 6.76 -1.60 -14.40
CA SER A 739 6.72 -1.41 -15.85
C SER A 739 7.95 -0.68 -16.37
N GLY A 740 8.49 0.28 -15.62
CA GLY A 740 9.78 0.92 -15.92
C GLY A 740 10.93 -0.09 -15.99
N LEU A 741 11.02 -1.00 -15.03
CA LEU A 741 12.04 -2.05 -14.99
C LEU A 741 11.92 -3.00 -16.20
N GLN A 742 10.71 -3.28 -16.69
CA GLN A 742 10.52 -4.06 -17.93
C GLN A 742 11.18 -3.39 -19.14
N PHE A 743 11.08 -2.07 -19.27
CA PHE A 743 11.74 -1.34 -20.34
C PHE A 743 13.26 -1.28 -20.18
N LEU A 744 13.76 -1.12 -18.95
CA LEU A 744 15.19 -1.25 -18.66
C LEU A 744 15.70 -2.63 -19.07
N HIS A 745 15.06 -3.71 -18.61
CA HIS A 745 15.38 -5.08 -19.02
C HIS A 745 15.29 -5.29 -20.53
N SER A 746 14.43 -4.54 -21.23
CA SER A 746 14.27 -4.59 -22.69
C SER A 746 15.35 -3.81 -23.46
N GLY A 747 16.22 -3.06 -22.77
CA GLY A 747 17.37 -2.37 -23.36
C GLY A 747 17.30 -0.84 -23.34
N ALA A 748 16.26 -0.24 -22.76
CA ALA A 748 16.22 1.21 -22.55
C ALA A 748 17.10 1.64 -21.37
N SER A 749 17.60 2.88 -21.41
CA SER A 749 18.39 3.46 -20.31
C SER A 749 17.57 4.42 -19.45
N VAL A 750 16.64 5.16 -20.06
CA VAL A 750 15.74 6.10 -19.38
C VAL A 750 14.30 5.96 -19.88
N LEU A 751 13.35 6.49 -19.11
CA LEU A 751 11.94 6.15 -19.14
C LEU A 751 11.10 7.44 -19.19
N GLN A 752 10.49 7.76 -20.33
CA GLN A 752 9.61 8.93 -20.46
C GLN A 752 8.15 8.56 -20.17
N VAL A 753 7.49 9.39 -19.36
CA VAL A 753 6.11 9.19 -18.90
C VAL A 753 5.20 10.33 -19.36
N CYS A 754 3.97 9.98 -19.76
CA CYS A 754 2.92 10.93 -20.10
C CYS A 754 1.57 10.52 -19.49
N SER A 755 0.98 9.42 -20.01
CA SER A 755 -0.39 9.04 -19.68
C SER A 755 -0.62 8.69 -18.22
N ALA A 756 0.41 8.20 -17.51
CA ALA A 756 0.30 7.95 -16.07
C ALA A 756 0.16 9.25 -15.27
N VAL A 757 0.87 10.31 -15.66
CA VAL A 757 0.70 11.66 -15.08
C VAL A 757 -0.65 12.26 -15.48
N GLN A 758 -1.14 12.02 -16.71
CA GLN A 758 -2.49 12.45 -17.12
C GLN A 758 -3.60 11.75 -16.31
N ASN A 759 -3.40 10.48 -15.95
CA ASN A 759 -4.30 9.73 -15.07
C ASN A 759 -4.23 10.19 -13.60
N GLN A 760 -3.18 10.91 -13.21
CA GLN A 760 -2.85 11.24 -11.83
C GLN A 760 -2.26 12.65 -11.75
N ASP A 761 -1.01 12.79 -11.30
CA ASP A 761 -0.30 14.04 -11.10
C ASP A 761 1.21 13.78 -10.99
N LEU A 762 2.00 14.83 -10.75
CA LEU A 762 3.46 14.76 -10.76
C LEU A 762 4.06 13.95 -9.59
N THR A 763 3.30 13.67 -8.52
CA THR A 763 3.84 13.00 -7.32
C THR A 763 4.10 11.51 -7.53
N VAL A 764 3.63 10.92 -8.64
CA VAL A 764 3.91 9.51 -8.99
C VAL A 764 5.41 9.20 -9.10
N ILE A 765 6.27 10.22 -9.25
CA ILE A 765 7.72 10.03 -9.23
C ILE A 765 8.24 9.47 -7.90
N GLU A 766 7.62 9.81 -6.77
CA GLU A 766 8.00 9.28 -5.46
C GLU A 766 7.75 7.76 -5.41
N ASP A 767 6.59 7.34 -5.93
CA ASP A 767 6.25 5.93 -6.11
C ASP A 767 7.24 5.23 -7.05
N TYR A 768 7.58 5.84 -8.20
CA TYR A 768 8.47 5.22 -9.18
C TYR A 768 9.88 5.02 -8.64
N CYS A 769 10.41 6.01 -7.94
CA CYS A 769 11.73 5.95 -7.33
C CYS A 769 11.76 4.93 -6.17
N SER A 770 10.84 5.02 -5.22
CA SER A 770 10.81 4.06 -4.10
C SER A 770 10.57 2.62 -4.57
N GLY A 771 9.72 2.44 -5.57
CA GLY A 771 9.44 1.14 -6.15
C GLY A 771 10.64 0.55 -6.90
N LEU A 772 11.39 1.35 -7.65
CA LEU A 772 12.57 0.87 -8.37
C LEU A 772 13.69 0.51 -7.40
N ARG A 773 13.90 1.33 -6.35
CA ARG A 773 14.85 1.00 -5.27
C ARG A 773 14.53 -0.34 -4.63
N ALA A 774 13.26 -0.57 -4.28
CA ALA A 774 12.84 -1.84 -3.69
C ALA A 774 13.05 -3.02 -4.64
N LEU A 775 12.70 -2.89 -5.92
CA LEU A 775 12.91 -3.95 -6.91
C LEU A 775 14.39 -4.31 -7.09
N LEU A 776 15.30 -3.32 -7.05
CA LEU A 776 16.73 -3.56 -7.12
C LEU A 776 17.27 -4.16 -5.81
N TYR A 777 16.84 -3.62 -4.65
CA TYR A 777 17.23 -4.11 -3.33
C TYR A 777 16.87 -5.59 -3.14
N LEU A 778 15.61 -5.96 -3.42
CA LEU A 778 15.09 -7.32 -3.21
C LEU A 778 15.80 -8.35 -4.06
N LYS A 779 16.34 -7.98 -5.23
CA LYS A 779 17.18 -8.90 -6.03
C LYS A 779 18.37 -9.43 -5.25
N SER A 780 18.82 -8.72 -4.21
CA SER A 780 20.00 -9.05 -3.38
C SER A 780 19.68 -9.81 -2.10
N VAL A 781 18.40 -10.07 -1.83
CA VAL A 781 17.92 -10.87 -0.71
C VAL A 781 17.70 -12.30 -1.18
N GLU A 782 18.45 -13.26 -0.64
CA GLU A 782 18.40 -14.66 -1.11
C GLU A 782 17.13 -15.38 -0.65
N GLU A 783 16.66 -15.05 0.55
CA GLU A 783 15.48 -15.62 1.20
C GLU A 783 14.17 -15.31 0.46
N LEU A 784 14.18 -14.34 -0.46
CA LEU A 784 13.03 -13.84 -1.21
C LEU A 784 13.12 -14.12 -2.72
N GLN A 785 13.98 -15.06 -3.15
CA GLN A 785 14.16 -15.37 -4.58
C GLN A 785 12.92 -15.92 -5.29
N ASP A 786 11.98 -16.49 -4.55
CA ASP A 786 10.71 -17.03 -5.06
C ASP A 786 9.62 -15.95 -5.22
N TRP A 787 9.91 -14.70 -4.85
CA TRP A 787 9.03 -13.55 -5.07
C TRP A 787 9.14 -13.03 -6.50
N ASP A 788 8.03 -12.54 -7.04
CA ASP A 788 8.03 -11.80 -8.31
C ASP A 788 8.10 -10.30 -8.02
N GLY A 789 9.33 -9.76 -8.03
CA GLY A 789 9.57 -8.37 -7.67
C GLY A 789 9.23 -8.11 -6.20
N GLN A 790 8.17 -7.33 -5.94
CA GLN A 790 7.68 -7.06 -4.58
C GLN A 790 6.55 -8.00 -4.15
N SER A 791 6.05 -8.87 -5.04
CA SER A 791 4.91 -9.73 -4.80
C SER A 791 5.35 -11.04 -4.14
N PRO A 792 4.89 -11.35 -2.92
CA PRO A 792 5.18 -12.62 -2.26
C PRO A 792 4.65 -13.81 -3.06
N ALA A 793 5.34 -14.95 -2.98
CA ALA A 793 4.85 -16.19 -3.55
C ALA A 793 3.40 -16.47 -3.10
N THR A 794 2.53 -16.74 -4.06
CA THR A 794 1.10 -16.92 -3.77
C THR A 794 0.85 -18.17 -2.93
N VAL A 795 0.53 -17.95 -1.65
CA VAL A 795 0.02 -18.99 -0.75
C VAL A 795 -1.43 -19.36 -1.07
N ARG A 796 -1.82 -20.61 -0.81
CA ARG A 796 -3.22 -21.06 -0.89
C ARG A 796 -4.09 -20.21 0.02
N HIS A 797 -5.12 -19.58 -0.55
CA HIS A 797 -5.99 -18.67 0.18
C HIS A 797 -7.45 -18.77 -0.27
N GLN A 798 -8.35 -18.34 0.63
CA GLN A 798 -9.75 -18.05 0.33
C GLN A 798 -10.07 -16.67 0.89
N LYS A 799 -10.54 -15.76 0.04
CA LYS A 799 -10.78 -14.34 0.41
C LYS A 799 -9.56 -13.67 1.05
N GLY A 800 -8.37 -13.87 0.46
CA GLY A 800 -7.10 -13.36 0.99
C GLY A 800 -6.57 -14.05 2.26
N LYS A 801 -7.36 -14.89 2.94
CA LYS A 801 -6.95 -15.59 4.16
C LYS A 801 -6.31 -16.94 3.86
N PRO A 802 -5.20 -17.32 4.51
CA PRO A 802 -4.57 -18.62 4.30
C PRO A 802 -5.54 -19.80 4.52
N VAL A 803 -5.52 -20.77 3.62
CA VAL A 803 -6.30 -22.01 3.79
C VAL A 803 -5.66 -22.87 4.88
N PRO A 804 -6.44 -23.37 5.87
CA PRO A 804 -5.90 -24.25 6.91
C PRO A 804 -5.29 -25.52 6.30
N ARG A 805 -4.01 -25.79 6.62
CA ARG A 805 -3.33 -27.03 6.22
C ARG A 805 -3.67 -28.16 7.19
N ILE A 806 -4.88 -28.69 7.06
CA ILE A 806 -5.41 -29.79 7.89
C ILE A 806 -5.48 -31.04 7.02
N ALA A 807 -4.90 -32.15 7.48
CA ALA A 807 -4.82 -33.40 6.73
C ALA A 807 -6.22 -33.93 6.34
N GLU A 808 -7.20 -33.74 7.23
CA GLU A 808 -8.59 -34.13 7.03
C GLU A 808 -9.33 -33.26 6.00
N LEU A 809 -8.77 -32.10 5.60
CA LEU A 809 -9.32 -31.25 4.53
C LEU A 809 -8.67 -31.52 3.17
N ALA A 810 -7.38 -31.87 3.16
CA ALA A 810 -6.60 -32.01 1.94
C ALA A 810 -7.19 -33.10 1.02
N GLY A 811 -7.49 -32.74 -0.24
CA GLY A 811 -7.98 -33.67 -1.26
C GLY A 811 -9.42 -34.17 -1.08
N LYS A 812 -10.20 -33.62 -0.13
CA LYS A 812 -11.59 -34.05 0.12
C LYS A 812 -12.64 -33.45 -0.81
N LYS A 813 -12.25 -32.60 -1.77
CA LYS A 813 -13.16 -31.90 -2.70
C LYS A 813 -14.32 -31.19 -2.00
N LEU A 814 -14.01 -30.45 -0.94
CA LEU A 814 -14.99 -29.69 -0.16
C LEU A 814 -14.93 -28.20 -0.56
N PRO A 815 -15.77 -27.71 -1.50
CA PRO A 815 -15.81 -26.30 -1.84
C PRO A 815 -16.37 -25.43 -0.69
N SER A 816 -16.23 -24.11 -0.81
CA SER A 816 -16.60 -23.17 0.26
C SER A 816 -18.07 -22.71 0.23
N PHE A 817 -19.00 -23.61 -0.10
CA PHE A 817 -20.45 -23.34 -0.10
C PHE A 817 -21.27 -24.57 0.34
N GLY A 818 -22.56 -24.36 0.65
CA GLY A 818 -23.53 -25.43 0.91
C GLY A 818 -23.11 -26.41 2.03
N PRO A 819 -23.47 -27.72 1.92
CA PRO A 819 -23.13 -28.72 2.94
C PRO A 819 -21.62 -28.95 3.07
N TYR A 820 -20.86 -28.70 2.01
CA TYR A 820 -19.40 -28.82 2.02
C TYR A 820 -18.75 -27.80 2.98
N LEU A 821 -19.25 -26.56 3.00
CA LEU A 821 -18.77 -25.53 3.93
C LEU A 821 -19.05 -25.91 5.39
N GLU A 822 -20.19 -26.53 5.67
CA GLU A 822 -20.53 -27.03 7.01
C GLU A 822 -19.56 -28.13 7.44
N GLN A 823 -19.26 -29.07 6.55
CA GLN A 823 -18.27 -30.12 6.79
C GLN A 823 -16.87 -29.53 7.02
N ARG A 824 -16.43 -28.55 6.22
CA ARG A 824 -15.16 -27.84 6.46
C ARG A 824 -15.12 -27.19 7.83
N LYS A 825 -16.19 -26.48 8.21
CA LYS A 825 -16.30 -25.82 9.52
C LYS A 825 -16.23 -26.84 10.66
N LYS A 826 -16.90 -27.98 10.53
CA LYS A 826 -16.85 -29.08 11.49
C LYS A 826 -15.43 -29.62 11.67
N ILE A 827 -14.75 -29.94 10.57
CA ILE A 827 -13.35 -30.43 10.60
C ILE A 827 -12.42 -29.41 11.24
N ILE A 828 -12.54 -28.13 10.90
CA ILE A 828 -11.73 -27.06 11.50
C ILE A 828 -12.00 -26.95 13.00
N ALA A 829 -13.25 -27.02 13.44
CA ALA A 829 -13.61 -26.96 14.85
C ALA A 829 -13.04 -28.15 15.65
N GLU A 830 -13.17 -29.37 15.14
CA GLU A 830 -12.60 -30.59 15.73
C GLU A 830 -11.07 -30.48 15.84
N HIS A 831 -10.41 -29.99 14.78
CA HIS A 831 -8.96 -29.76 14.78
C HIS A 831 -8.53 -28.72 15.83
N LYS A 832 -9.27 -27.62 16.01
CA LYS A 832 -8.96 -26.63 17.06
C LYS A 832 -9.12 -27.19 18.47
N ILE A 833 -10.10 -28.08 18.69
CA ILE A 833 -10.25 -28.81 19.96
C ILE A 833 -9.04 -29.73 20.18
N LYS A 834 -8.58 -30.44 19.15
CA LYS A 834 -7.37 -31.28 19.22
C LYS A 834 -6.12 -30.48 19.59
N LEU A 835 -5.88 -29.34 18.92
CA LEU A 835 -4.76 -28.45 19.24
C LEU A 835 -4.78 -27.93 20.68
N LYS A 836 -5.97 -27.69 21.25
CA LYS A 836 -6.10 -27.31 22.67
C LYS A 836 -5.55 -28.40 23.61
N GLY A 837 -5.64 -29.68 23.22
CA GLY A 837 -5.09 -30.82 23.97
C GLY A 837 -3.58 -31.03 23.79
N GLU A 838 -3.01 -30.63 22.66
CA GLU A 838 -1.59 -30.84 22.30
C GLU A 838 -0.65 -29.76 22.86
N GLY A 839 -1.18 -28.63 23.33
CA GLY A 839 -0.41 -27.55 23.96
C GLY A 839 -0.12 -26.37 23.05
N THR A 840 0.39 -25.28 23.64
CA THR A 840 0.64 -24.02 22.94
C THR A 840 1.84 -24.14 22.00
N ALA A 841 1.71 -23.52 20.82
CA ALA A 841 2.81 -23.37 19.88
C ALA A 841 4.01 -22.67 20.54
N PRO A 842 5.25 -23.00 20.15
CA PRO A 842 6.43 -22.29 20.63
C PRO A 842 6.32 -20.78 20.31
N PRO A 843 6.98 -19.91 21.09
CA PRO A 843 7.05 -18.50 20.76
C PRO A 843 7.64 -18.32 19.36
N PRO A 844 7.20 -17.30 18.60
CA PRO A 844 7.84 -16.97 17.33
C PRO A 844 9.33 -16.67 17.57
N PRO A 845 10.21 -17.03 16.64
CA PRO A 845 11.63 -16.73 16.75
C PRO A 845 11.86 -15.20 16.81
N GLU A 846 12.95 -14.79 17.45
CA GLU A 846 13.39 -13.39 17.40
C GLU A 846 13.54 -12.94 15.95
N ARG A 847 13.04 -11.74 15.65
CA ARG A 847 13.11 -11.19 14.30
C ARG A 847 14.56 -10.91 13.96
N GLN A 848 15.09 -11.62 12.95
CA GLN A 848 16.37 -11.30 12.35
C GLN A 848 16.12 -10.69 10.97
N PRO A 849 16.46 -9.41 10.74
CA PRO A 849 16.34 -8.80 9.42
C PRO A 849 17.17 -9.55 8.38
N PHE A 850 16.69 -9.62 7.15
CA PHE A 850 17.47 -10.26 6.09
C PHE A 850 18.70 -9.42 5.72
N VAL A 851 19.84 -10.09 5.61
CA VAL A 851 21.12 -9.47 5.26
C VAL A 851 21.37 -9.69 3.78
N LEU A 852 21.89 -8.65 3.11
CA LEU A 852 22.25 -8.73 1.70
C LEU A 852 23.40 -9.72 1.50
N LYS A 853 23.22 -10.72 0.62
CA LYS A 853 24.25 -11.72 0.29
C LYS A 853 25.02 -11.41 -0.99
N LYS A 854 24.59 -10.39 -1.73
CA LYS A 854 25.24 -9.90 -2.94
C LYS A 854 25.01 -8.39 -3.09
N PRO A 855 25.83 -7.69 -3.90
CA PRO A 855 25.64 -6.26 -4.14
C PRO A 855 24.30 -5.96 -4.78
N VAL A 856 23.68 -4.84 -4.39
CA VAL A 856 22.47 -4.31 -5.03
C VAL A 856 22.80 -3.92 -6.48
N PRO A 857 22.08 -4.48 -7.48
CA PRO A 857 22.31 -4.10 -8.87
C PRO A 857 22.01 -2.62 -9.10
N SER A 858 22.88 -1.94 -9.84
CA SER A 858 22.60 -0.60 -10.36
C SER A 858 21.59 -0.67 -11.52
N VAL A 859 21.06 0.49 -11.93
CA VAL A 859 20.24 0.57 -13.15
C VAL A 859 21.01 0.04 -14.37
N LYS A 860 22.30 0.36 -14.49
CA LYS A 860 23.16 -0.13 -15.58
C LYS A 860 23.22 -1.65 -15.63
N ASP A 861 23.25 -2.33 -14.48
CA ASP A 861 23.39 -3.78 -14.40
C ASP A 861 22.15 -4.53 -14.89
N VAL A 862 20.99 -3.88 -14.92
CA VAL A 862 19.72 -4.48 -15.34
C VAL A 862 19.34 -4.17 -16.79
N ILE A 863 19.99 -3.19 -17.44
CA ILE A 863 19.68 -2.85 -18.83
C ILE A 863 19.90 -4.06 -19.76
N GLY A 864 18.89 -4.39 -20.56
CA GLY A 864 18.98 -5.44 -21.58
C GLY A 864 18.95 -6.88 -21.05
N ARG A 865 18.72 -7.10 -19.75
CA ARG A 865 18.71 -8.45 -19.15
C ARG A 865 17.64 -9.40 -19.72
N ALA A 866 16.57 -8.89 -20.31
CA ALA A 866 15.54 -9.73 -20.92
C ALA A 866 15.87 -10.17 -22.36
N LEU A 867 16.84 -9.53 -23.02
CA LEU A 867 17.13 -9.78 -24.43
C LEU A 867 17.56 -11.22 -24.77
N PRO A 868 18.35 -11.94 -23.93
CA PRO A 868 18.73 -13.33 -24.21
C PRO A 868 17.54 -14.30 -24.31
N TYR A 869 16.39 -13.96 -23.72
CA TYR A 869 15.19 -14.81 -23.77
C TYR A 869 14.32 -14.55 -25.00
N LEU A 870 14.69 -13.57 -25.84
CA LEU A 870 13.96 -13.20 -27.06
C LEU A 870 14.64 -13.80 -28.29
N GLY A 871 13.92 -14.67 -28.99
CA GLY A 871 14.39 -15.37 -30.19
C GLY A 871 13.35 -15.36 -31.31
N THR A 872 13.65 -16.12 -32.35
CA THR A 872 12.69 -16.53 -33.36
C THR A 872 11.81 -17.66 -32.81
N PHE A 873 10.69 -17.96 -33.48
CA PHE A 873 9.88 -19.12 -33.10
C PHE A 873 10.65 -20.45 -33.17
N ARG A 874 11.65 -20.56 -34.05
CA ARG A 874 12.46 -21.78 -34.22
C ARG A 874 13.40 -22.03 -33.04
N ASP A 875 13.68 -21.00 -32.25
CA ASP A 875 14.52 -21.12 -31.04
C ASP A 875 13.72 -21.66 -29.84
N LEU A 876 12.39 -21.77 -29.96
CA LEU A 876 11.51 -22.27 -28.90
C LEU A 876 11.40 -23.79 -28.97
N SER A 877 11.57 -24.44 -27.82
CA SER A 877 11.41 -25.89 -27.67
C SER A 877 9.98 -26.32 -28.01
N THR A 878 9.84 -27.22 -28.98
CA THR A 878 8.58 -27.90 -29.31
C THR A 878 8.49 -29.28 -28.66
N VAL A 879 9.30 -29.52 -27.62
CA VAL A 879 9.37 -30.80 -26.90
C VAL A 879 9.03 -30.59 -25.42
N GLU A 880 9.48 -29.48 -24.84
CA GLU A 880 9.22 -29.12 -23.44
C GLU A 880 7.81 -28.50 -23.28
N HIS A 881 6.79 -29.34 -23.42
CA HIS A 881 5.39 -28.94 -23.26
C HIS A 881 4.99 -28.82 -21.79
N VAL A 882 3.95 -28.03 -21.55
CA VAL A 882 3.31 -27.85 -20.24
C VAL A 882 1.85 -28.28 -20.26
N VAL A 883 1.27 -28.51 -19.08
CA VAL A 883 -0.18 -28.68 -18.86
C VAL A 883 -0.64 -27.79 -17.72
N ALA A 884 -1.92 -27.45 -17.71
CA ALA A 884 -2.51 -26.66 -16.63
C ALA A 884 -2.77 -27.54 -15.40
N LEU A 885 -2.47 -27.02 -14.22
CA LEU A 885 -2.79 -27.62 -12.92
C LEU A 885 -3.60 -26.61 -12.10
N ILE A 886 -4.75 -27.04 -11.58
CA ILE A 886 -5.65 -26.20 -10.77
C ILE A 886 -5.50 -26.57 -9.29
N ASP A 887 -5.33 -25.56 -8.45
CA ASP A 887 -5.38 -25.69 -7.01
C ASP A 887 -6.84 -25.58 -6.52
N GLU A 888 -7.44 -26.71 -6.12
CA GLU A 888 -8.83 -26.77 -5.69
C GLU A 888 -9.12 -25.92 -4.45
N ASP A 889 -8.14 -25.74 -3.55
CA ASP A 889 -8.30 -24.96 -2.32
C ASP A 889 -8.37 -23.45 -2.60
N MET A 890 -7.84 -23.00 -3.75
CA MET A 890 -7.90 -21.61 -4.21
C MET A 890 -9.08 -21.33 -5.16
N CYS A 891 -9.69 -22.37 -5.71
CA CYS A 891 -10.79 -22.24 -6.64
C CYS A 891 -12.00 -21.56 -5.99
N ILE A 892 -12.68 -20.72 -6.78
CA ILE A 892 -13.96 -20.07 -6.40
C ILE A 892 -15.13 -20.59 -7.25
N ASN A 893 -14.97 -21.73 -7.91
CA ASN A 893 -16.04 -22.48 -8.56
C ASN A 893 -16.74 -21.74 -9.72
N CYS A 894 -16.10 -20.76 -10.35
CA CYS A 894 -16.73 -19.91 -11.37
C CYS A 894 -16.89 -20.56 -12.76
N GLY A 895 -16.25 -21.71 -13.03
CA GLY A 895 -16.32 -22.39 -14.32
C GLY A 895 -15.67 -21.67 -15.52
N LYS A 896 -15.01 -20.51 -15.34
CA LYS A 896 -14.41 -19.77 -16.46
C LYS A 896 -13.34 -20.56 -17.21
N CYS A 897 -12.49 -21.30 -16.50
CA CYS A 897 -11.50 -22.18 -17.10
C CYS A 897 -12.15 -23.25 -17.99
N TYR A 898 -13.23 -23.87 -17.52
CA TYR A 898 -14.02 -24.85 -18.24
C TYR A 898 -14.62 -24.25 -19.51
N MET A 899 -15.36 -23.14 -19.40
CA MET A 899 -15.98 -22.46 -20.56
C MET A 899 -14.94 -22.08 -21.62
N THR A 900 -13.82 -21.47 -21.22
CA THR A 900 -12.76 -21.09 -22.17
C THR A 900 -12.08 -22.29 -22.81
N CYS A 901 -11.89 -23.39 -22.09
CA CYS A 901 -11.32 -24.60 -22.69
C CYS A 901 -12.29 -25.27 -23.65
N ASN A 902 -13.60 -25.17 -23.41
CA ASN A 902 -14.61 -25.75 -24.29
C ASN A 902 -14.77 -24.96 -25.59
N ASP A 903 -15.01 -23.66 -25.50
CA ASP A 903 -15.42 -22.88 -26.67
C ASP A 903 -14.23 -22.17 -27.34
N SER A 904 -13.03 -22.26 -26.76
CA SER A 904 -11.81 -21.65 -27.31
C SER A 904 -10.57 -22.53 -27.12
N GLY A 905 -10.75 -23.81 -26.82
CA GLY A 905 -9.66 -24.73 -26.52
C GLY A 905 -9.91 -26.15 -27.01
N TYR A 906 -9.71 -27.12 -26.11
CA TYR A 906 -9.59 -28.54 -26.43
C TYR A 906 -10.53 -29.43 -25.62
N GLN A 907 -11.55 -28.84 -24.97
CA GLN A 907 -12.54 -29.54 -24.13
C GLN A 907 -11.86 -30.43 -23.07
N ALA A 908 -10.71 -29.96 -22.57
CA ALA A 908 -9.81 -30.75 -21.73
C ALA A 908 -10.07 -30.61 -20.23
N ILE A 909 -11.08 -29.85 -19.83
CA ILE A 909 -11.43 -29.60 -18.43
C ILE A 909 -12.79 -30.23 -18.14
N GLN A 910 -12.87 -31.05 -17.12
CA GLN A 910 -14.13 -31.53 -16.56
C GLN A 910 -14.58 -30.58 -15.46
N PHE A 911 -15.87 -30.30 -15.37
CA PHE A 911 -16.45 -29.44 -14.35
C PHE A 911 -17.53 -30.22 -13.59
N ASP A 912 -17.27 -30.50 -12.32
CA ASP A 912 -18.13 -31.36 -11.51
C ASP A 912 -19.49 -30.70 -11.24
N PRO A 913 -20.63 -31.39 -11.46
CA PRO A 913 -21.95 -30.77 -11.39
C PRO A 913 -22.42 -30.45 -9.96
N GLU A 914 -21.83 -31.07 -8.94
CA GLU A 914 -22.27 -30.91 -7.54
C GLU A 914 -21.33 -29.99 -6.74
N THR A 915 -20.03 -30.19 -6.90
CA THR A 915 -18.99 -29.41 -6.22
C THR A 915 -18.55 -28.19 -7.01
N HIS A 916 -18.87 -28.13 -8.31
CA HIS A 916 -18.41 -27.09 -9.23
C HIS A 916 -16.87 -26.92 -9.21
N LEU A 917 -16.13 -28.01 -8.95
CA LEU A 917 -14.68 -28.02 -9.00
C LEU A 917 -14.22 -28.45 -10.41
N PRO A 918 -13.35 -27.66 -11.06
CA PRO A 918 -12.76 -28.04 -12.35
C PRO A 918 -11.57 -28.98 -12.17
N SER A 919 -11.42 -29.96 -13.07
CA SER A 919 -10.24 -30.83 -13.16
C SER A 919 -9.71 -30.90 -14.60
N VAL A 920 -8.40 -30.82 -14.75
CA VAL A 920 -7.72 -30.84 -16.06
C VAL A 920 -7.38 -32.28 -16.43
N SER A 921 -7.75 -32.70 -17.64
CA SER A 921 -7.45 -34.03 -18.18
C SER A 921 -6.13 -34.04 -18.98
N ASP A 922 -5.63 -35.25 -19.26
CA ASP A 922 -4.40 -35.47 -20.05
C ASP A 922 -4.50 -34.97 -21.50
N THR A 923 -5.71 -34.67 -21.98
CA THR A 923 -5.95 -34.08 -23.29
C THR A 923 -5.58 -32.59 -23.36
N CYS A 924 -5.18 -31.99 -22.23
CA CYS A 924 -4.65 -30.63 -22.14
C CYS A 924 -3.43 -30.46 -23.05
N THR A 925 -3.38 -29.36 -23.78
CA THR A 925 -2.29 -29.03 -24.71
C THR A 925 -1.34 -27.95 -24.20
N GLY A 926 -1.59 -27.42 -23.01
CA GLY A 926 -0.76 -26.35 -22.45
C GLY A 926 -0.96 -24.97 -23.08
N CYS A 927 -2.10 -24.70 -23.74
CA CYS A 927 -2.36 -23.40 -24.40
C CYS A 927 -2.51 -22.19 -23.45
N THR A 928 -2.55 -22.43 -22.12
CA THR A 928 -2.57 -21.41 -21.07
C THR A 928 -3.83 -20.54 -20.97
N LEU A 929 -4.79 -20.62 -21.91
CA LEU A 929 -6.01 -19.77 -21.88
C LEU A 929 -6.80 -19.86 -20.57
N CYS A 930 -6.92 -21.06 -19.98
CA CYS A 930 -7.62 -21.26 -18.71
C CYS A 930 -6.98 -20.46 -17.56
N LEU A 931 -5.66 -20.40 -17.49
CA LEU A 931 -4.91 -19.59 -16.53
C LEU A 931 -5.16 -18.10 -16.77
N SER A 932 -5.06 -17.65 -18.03
CA SER A 932 -5.23 -16.23 -18.40
C SER A 932 -6.59 -15.65 -18.01
N VAL A 933 -7.66 -16.45 -18.06
CA VAL A 933 -9.03 -16.02 -17.70
C VAL A 933 -9.39 -16.25 -16.24
N CYS A 934 -8.58 -16.99 -15.47
CA CYS A 934 -8.87 -17.29 -14.07
C CYS A 934 -8.94 -15.99 -13.26
N PRO A 935 -9.96 -15.80 -12.38
CA PRO A 935 -10.08 -14.59 -11.58
C PRO A 935 -9.18 -14.57 -10.34
N ILE A 936 -8.60 -15.71 -9.97
CA ILE A 936 -7.72 -15.88 -8.80
C ILE A 936 -6.29 -16.08 -9.28
N ILE A 937 -5.40 -15.16 -8.91
CA ILE A 937 -3.97 -15.23 -9.25
C ILE A 937 -3.38 -16.54 -8.73
N ASP A 938 -2.62 -17.23 -9.58
CA ASP A 938 -1.94 -18.51 -9.32
C ASP A 938 -2.80 -19.69 -8.88
N CYS A 939 -4.14 -19.58 -8.93
CA CYS A 939 -5.02 -20.74 -8.73
C CYS A 939 -4.80 -21.81 -9.83
N ILE A 940 -4.41 -21.37 -11.03
CA ILE A 940 -3.99 -22.26 -12.12
C ILE A 940 -2.52 -21.99 -12.40
N ARG A 941 -1.72 -23.04 -12.50
CA ARG A 941 -0.29 -22.97 -12.86
C ARG A 941 -0.01 -23.84 -14.08
N MET A 942 0.99 -23.45 -14.86
CA MET A 942 1.51 -24.30 -15.94
C MET A 942 2.66 -25.13 -15.39
N VAL A 943 2.57 -26.45 -15.50
CA VAL A 943 3.59 -27.41 -15.03
C VAL A 943 4.10 -28.24 -16.20
N ALA A 944 5.34 -28.72 -16.11
CA ALA A 944 5.92 -29.57 -17.14
C ALA A 944 5.02 -30.80 -17.40
N ARG A 945 4.78 -31.11 -18.67
CA ARG A 945 4.00 -32.28 -19.07
C ARG A 945 4.82 -33.54 -18.77
N THR A 946 4.24 -34.46 -18.01
CA THR A 946 4.88 -35.75 -17.65
C THR A 946 4.59 -36.87 -18.65
N THR A 947 3.61 -36.67 -19.53
CA THR A 947 3.25 -37.60 -20.62
C THR A 947 3.77 -37.09 -21.96
N PRO A 948 4.05 -37.98 -22.94
CA PRO A 948 4.40 -37.53 -24.30
C PRO A 948 3.32 -36.59 -24.86
N TYR A 949 3.77 -35.55 -25.55
CA TYR A 949 2.85 -34.67 -26.27
C TYR A 949 2.69 -35.16 -27.70
N GLU A 950 1.45 -35.46 -28.09
CA GLU A 950 1.07 -35.78 -29.45
C GLU A 950 0.10 -34.73 -29.97
N PRO A 951 0.48 -33.93 -30.99
CA PRO A 951 -0.41 -32.94 -31.56
C PRO A 951 -1.64 -33.61 -32.17
N LYS A 952 -2.83 -33.17 -31.75
CA LYS A 952 -4.10 -33.65 -32.32
C LYS A 952 -4.24 -33.21 -33.78
N ARG A 953 -4.06 -34.14 -34.72
CA ARG A 953 -4.12 -33.88 -36.17
C ARG A 953 -5.53 -33.94 -36.77
N GLY A 954 -6.53 -34.39 -36.01
CA GLY A 954 -7.90 -34.59 -36.48
C GLY A 954 -8.08 -35.85 -37.35
N LEU A 955 -7.18 -36.04 -38.32
CA LEU A 955 -7.06 -37.24 -39.15
C LEU A 955 -5.64 -37.82 -39.05
N PRO A 956 -5.45 -39.13 -39.28
CA PRO A 956 -4.11 -39.70 -39.43
C PRO A 956 -3.35 -39.01 -40.56
N LEU A 957 -2.06 -38.72 -40.35
CA LEU A 957 -1.19 -38.27 -41.44
C LEU A 957 -1.06 -39.41 -42.44
N ALA A 958 -1.42 -39.16 -43.71
CA ALA A 958 -1.23 -40.14 -44.77
C ALA A 958 0.26 -40.50 -44.83
N VAL A 959 0.58 -41.77 -44.63
CA VAL A 959 1.90 -42.30 -44.91
C VAL A 959 2.09 -42.19 -46.42
N GLY A 960 2.84 -41.19 -46.89
CA GLY A 960 3.32 -41.19 -48.26
C GLY A 960 4.14 -42.47 -48.49
N PRO A 961 4.01 -43.15 -49.64
CA PRO A 961 4.67 -44.43 -49.86
C PRO A 961 6.18 -44.24 -49.73
N VAL A 962 6.82 -45.20 -49.08
CA VAL A 962 8.27 -45.33 -49.02
C VAL A 962 8.83 -45.24 -50.44
N CYS A 963 9.68 -44.24 -50.69
CA CYS A 963 10.62 -44.21 -51.81
C CYS A 963 12.03 -44.09 -51.23
#